data_AF-A0A024U3C0-F1
#
_entry.id   AF-A0A024U3C0-F1
#
_cell.length_a   1.000
_cell.length_b   1.000
_cell.length_c   1.000
_cell.angle_alpha   90.00
_cell.angle_beta   90.00
_cell.angle_gamma   90.00
#
_symmetry.space_group_name_H-M   'P 1'
#
loop_
_entity.id
_entity.type
_entity.pdbx_description
1 polymer ?
#
loop_
_entity_poly.entity_id
_entity_poly.type
_entity_poly.pdbx_seq_one_letter_code
_entity_poly.pdbx_strand_id
1 'polypeptide(L)'
;MVLCPTAARMSRLYILSLLGLVGVDFVRAQTLGDVPFRTVEAMWDFHDGLDSWARSSTDTMHAEIDPRGGFIHGTVLADAAFVDSPLLDIRIEDRHHFVVRMAYDGTCTQAGLHLERRQSPTTNLKAPFVNPVVVRFPVMSDGSQHVYYTPLSPYIHGDISRIRFFPCLSGGRKQGNTFHINWIMIAKAPTVTKVRGCIDRYFQLPPSPTAVPSANISLVTTLTNGIHPVYSTIFRSMVLPFASTYNCMAGDTITIQGRNFGDSTLVRINNAPCQNDASVLASTPVLAADTVDEEVVICVLPAKMPPGSAVVTVINEGYRGLKFDGSLVAYAEPVRLVVAPSVSNVMAHAVDITWTPPLVDWWISLTITGYNVAVRRLTDNITTTIMLGNVTTTTLVALEARTTYSVTVAAVVESQNTPEWQNVDMYGQRAPLPTAIIGLPSPALLFSTLATDFEFATFSAEKTLNRSVATSSAATLGPTGDVGGQGAAGLTLVGSAHVEHCNATSACCDLASTGQMCMFTCRGTPSAPQQPPGSAKPAALLTVVTNVTGAASSPAMRSCGPALQLTGSAPFLTGAAWYPRPQNVREGFTTTFQFRLSNPSVHCKFMDDVSTHCRARGGDGFAFVIQNQDGTAIGRGGADVGYGGIRNAVAIEFDTWYNPDVVDVYENHVSIHTRGRMQPNSAHHAYSVGSTSQVVDLSDGVHTVTIRYDPVLDDDMPFAPHFQASAYVSEFFAAQGGSSRPWWGTAGVGCLQVTIDDRTVVSVPMHLDNTLDLTGGRAFVGFTAATSETAWQVHDILSWRWRSTRVVPPVAAAYTDV
;
A
#
# COMPACT_ATOMS: atom_id res chain seq x y z
N MET A 1 -6.81 -22.49 49.71
CA MET A 1 -7.47 -23.69 50.26
C MET A 1 -8.39 -24.22 49.16
N VAL A 2 -7.86 -25.08 48.29
CA VAL A 2 -8.53 -25.59 47.08
C VAL A 2 -8.13 -27.06 46.95
N LEU A 3 -9.12 -27.90 46.68
CA LEU A 3 -9.08 -29.35 46.73
C LEU A 3 -8.20 -29.95 45.60
N CYS A 4 -7.35 -30.89 45.99
CA CYS A 4 -6.53 -31.73 45.13
C CYS A 4 -7.42 -32.83 44.50
N PRO A 5 -7.40 -33.08 43.17
CA PRO A 5 -8.00 -34.29 42.63
C PRO A 5 -7.03 -35.46 42.85
N THR A 6 -7.44 -36.35 43.73
CA THR A 6 -6.82 -37.66 43.96
C THR A 6 -6.85 -38.52 42.69
N ALA A 7 -5.70 -39.04 42.28
CA ALA A 7 -5.62 -40.16 41.35
C ALA A 7 -6.46 -41.32 41.87
N ALA A 8 -7.35 -41.85 41.03
CA ALA A 8 -8.20 -42.98 41.39
C ALA A 8 -7.35 -44.24 41.60
N ARG A 9 -7.31 -44.73 42.84
CA ARG A 9 -6.91 -46.09 43.21
C ARG A 9 -7.88 -47.09 42.59
N MET A 10 -7.38 -48.18 41.99
CA MET A 10 -8.20 -49.37 41.73
C MET A 10 -7.64 -50.59 42.44
N SER A 11 -8.33 -50.96 43.52
CA SER A 11 -8.24 -52.25 44.18
C SER A 11 -9.00 -53.32 43.37
N ARG A 12 -8.41 -54.53 43.32
CA ARG A 12 -8.94 -55.86 42.91
C ARG A 12 -10.36 -55.90 42.29
N LEU A 13 -10.46 -56.46 41.08
CA LEU A 13 -11.69 -57.10 40.59
C LEU A 13 -11.42 -58.57 40.24
N TYR A 14 -12.14 -59.47 40.90
CA TYR A 14 -12.25 -60.91 40.64
C TYR A 14 -13.07 -61.16 39.36
N ILE A 15 -12.62 -62.02 38.44
CA ILE A 15 -13.51 -62.78 37.55
C ILE A 15 -12.99 -64.22 37.38
N LEU A 16 -13.98 -65.12 37.36
CA LEU A 16 -13.98 -66.58 37.43
C LEU A 16 -12.97 -67.34 36.56
N SER A 17 -12.50 -68.44 37.16
CA SER A 17 -11.93 -69.62 36.50
C SER A 17 -12.90 -70.28 35.51
N LEU A 18 -12.46 -70.51 34.28
CA LEU A 18 -12.76 -71.75 33.54
C LEU A 18 -11.81 -71.93 32.34
N LEU A 19 -11.18 -73.12 32.32
CA LEU A 19 -10.37 -73.77 31.28
C LEU A 19 -8.94 -73.26 31.06
N GLY A 20 -8.01 -74.19 31.36
CA GLY A 20 -6.57 -73.97 31.36
C GLY A 20 -5.94 -73.97 29.98
N LEU A 21 -5.12 -72.95 29.77
CA LEU A 21 -3.94 -72.91 28.92
C LEU A 21 -3.01 -71.89 29.58
N VAL A 22 -1.73 -72.23 29.69
CA VAL A 22 -0.69 -71.42 30.34
C VAL A 22 -0.65 -70.04 29.66
N GLY A 23 -1.27 -69.04 30.29
CA GLY A 23 -1.35 -67.68 29.81
C GLY A 23 -0.03 -66.96 30.08
N VAL A 24 0.64 -66.51 29.01
CA VAL A 24 1.67 -65.49 29.11
C VAL A 24 0.94 -64.18 29.39
N ASP A 25 1.14 -63.62 30.58
CA ASP A 25 0.63 -62.28 30.93
C ASP A 25 1.36 -61.24 30.08
N PHE A 26 0.79 -60.91 28.92
CA PHE A 26 1.08 -59.64 28.28
C PHE A 26 0.43 -58.56 29.16
N VAL A 27 1.24 -57.78 29.87
CA VAL A 27 0.76 -56.49 30.38
C VAL A 27 0.52 -55.63 29.15
N ARG A 28 -0.72 -55.65 28.66
CA ARG A 28 -1.20 -54.59 27.78
C ARG A 28 -1.09 -53.33 28.62
N ALA A 29 -0.21 -52.39 28.25
CA ALA A 29 -0.26 -51.04 28.79
C ALA A 29 -1.73 -50.61 28.70
N GLN A 30 -2.34 -50.22 29.83
CA GLN A 30 -3.73 -49.83 29.85
C GLN A 30 -3.94 -48.82 28.73
N THR A 31 -4.80 -49.14 27.78
CA THR A 31 -5.31 -48.16 26.83
C THR A 31 -6.14 -47.19 27.65
N LEU A 32 -5.52 -46.13 28.16
CA LEU A 32 -6.19 -44.99 28.76
C LEU A 32 -6.89 -44.21 27.63
N GLY A 33 -8.01 -44.77 27.17
CA GLY A 33 -8.73 -44.40 25.97
C GLY A 33 -9.65 -43.18 26.08
N ASP A 34 -9.59 -42.39 27.16
CA ASP A 34 -10.56 -41.30 27.37
C ASP A 34 -9.94 -39.89 27.49
N VAL A 35 -8.67 -39.68 27.12
CA VAL A 35 -8.09 -38.33 26.89
C VAL A 35 -7.13 -38.38 25.69
N PRO A 36 -7.23 -37.51 24.66
CA PRO A 36 -6.62 -37.82 23.37
C PRO A 36 -5.13 -37.50 23.22
N PHE A 37 -4.41 -37.00 24.25
CA PHE A 37 -3.01 -36.55 24.09
C PHE A 37 -2.11 -36.99 25.24
N ARG A 38 -1.68 -38.25 25.22
CA ARG A 38 -0.75 -38.72 26.25
C ARG A 38 0.69 -38.56 25.78
N THR A 39 1.35 -37.53 26.30
CA THR A 39 2.81 -37.43 26.35
C THR A 39 3.43 -38.73 26.92
N VAL A 40 2.73 -39.41 27.82
CA VAL A 40 3.17 -40.64 28.50
C VAL A 40 2.51 -41.86 27.87
N GLU A 41 3.28 -42.73 27.22
CA GLU A 41 2.78 -43.96 26.60
C GLU A 41 2.81 -45.16 27.55
N ALA A 42 3.82 -45.22 28.41
CA ALA A 42 3.94 -46.22 29.47
C ALA A 42 4.61 -45.60 30.68
N MET A 43 4.13 -45.94 31.88
CA MET A 43 4.72 -45.52 33.14
C MET A 43 4.68 -46.68 34.13
N TRP A 44 5.76 -46.83 34.88
CA TRP A 44 5.89 -47.76 35.99
C TRP A 44 6.32 -46.97 37.21
N ASP A 45 5.52 -47.03 38.26
CA ASP A 45 5.85 -46.50 39.57
C ASP A 45 5.91 -47.68 40.55
N PHE A 46 6.90 -47.68 41.44
CA PHE A 46 7.23 -48.90 42.18
C PHE A 46 6.58 -48.94 43.58
N HIS A 47 5.45 -48.24 43.77
CA HIS A 47 4.75 -48.14 45.06
C HIS A 47 4.17 -49.49 45.51
N ASP A 48 3.64 -50.28 44.57
CA ASP A 48 2.96 -51.54 44.83
C ASP A 48 3.81 -52.78 44.49
N GLY A 49 5.11 -52.61 44.19
CA GLY A 49 6.06 -53.67 43.89
C GLY A 49 6.98 -53.35 42.72
N LEU A 50 7.52 -54.37 42.07
CA LEU A 50 8.44 -54.21 40.92
C LEU A 50 7.70 -54.04 39.58
N ASP A 51 6.38 -54.15 39.51
CA ASP A 51 5.60 -54.07 38.26
C ASP A 51 6.16 -54.93 37.11
N SER A 52 6.63 -56.13 37.45
CA SER A 52 7.29 -57.07 36.55
C SER A 52 8.64 -56.64 35.98
N TRP A 53 9.21 -55.53 36.45
CA TRP A 53 10.63 -55.24 36.29
C TRP A 53 11.50 -56.20 37.13
N ALA A 54 12.76 -56.37 36.73
CA ALA A 54 13.78 -57.13 37.47
C ALA A 54 13.40 -58.60 37.79
N ARG A 55 12.74 -59.30 36.85
CA ARG A 55 12.35 -60.73 36.98
C ARG A 55 13.50 -61.74 36.80
N SER A 56 14.68 -61.28 36.41
CA SER A 56 15.88 -62.10 36.26
C SER A 56 16.47 -62.46 37.64
N SER A 57 17.30 -63.50 37.73
CA SER A 57 17.93 -63.86 39.03
C SER A 57 19.01 -62.84 39.42
N THR A 58 19.32 -62.73 40.71
CA THR A 58 20.40 -61.87 41.24
C THR A 58 21.73 -62.09 40.51
N ASP A 59 22.10 -63.35 40.29
CA ASP A 59 23.31 -63.74 39.56
C ASP A 59 23.28 -63.33 38.09
N THR A 60 22.10 -63.23 37.48
CA THR A 60 21.97 -62.80 36.08
C THR A 60 22.01 -61.28 35.97
N MET A 61 21.38 -60.56 36.90
CA MET A 61 21.30 -59.09 36.91
C MET A 61 22.57 -58.42 37.44
N HIS A 62 23.48 -59.18 38.04
CA HIS A 62 24.68 -58.67 38.72
C HIS A 62 24.35 -57.62 39.80
N ALA A 63 23.13 -57.67 40.33
CA ALA A 63 22.62 -56.79 41.36
C ALA A 63 21.59 -57.52 42.22
N GLU A 64 21.65 -57.27 43.52
CA GLU A 64 20.60 -57.64 44.45
C GLU A 64 19.50 -56.56 44.38
N ILE A 65 18.28 -56.96 44.05
CA ILE A 65 17.14 -56.07 43.86
C ILE A 65 16.12 -56.26 44.97
N ASP A 66 15.73 -55.17 45.61
CA ASP A 66 14.75 -55.17 46.70
C ASP A 66 13.73 -54.03 46.51
N PRO A 67 12.43 -54.33 46.33
CA PRO A 67 11.39 -53.31 46.32
C PRO A 67 11.15 -52.77 47.73
N ARG A 68 11.59 -51.54 48.02
CA ARG A 68 11.36 -50.87 49.31
C ARG A 68 10.91 -49.43 49.13
N GLY A 69 9.88 -49.04 49.88
CA GLY A 69 9.45 -47.65 50.03
C GLY A 69 8.99 -46.97 48.72
N GLY A 70 8.53 -47.73 47.74
CA GLY A 70 8.13 -47.20 46.43
C GLY A 70 9.24 -47.11 45.39
N PHE A 71 10.38 -47.76 45.61
CA PHE A 71 11.54 -47.74 44.73
C PHE A 71 12.01 -49.16 44.38
N ILE A 72 12.62 -49.31 43.20
CA ILE A 72 13.57 -50.41 42.95
C ILE A 72 14.89 -50.01 43.60
N HIS A 73 15.24 -50.63 44.73
CA HIS A 73 16.56 -50.52 45.32
C HIS A 73 17.46 -51.64 44.78
N GLY A 74 18.64 -51.27 44.30
CA GLY A 74 19.61 -52.24 43.79
C GLY A 74 20.99 -52.04 44.41
N THR A 75 21.61 -53.13 44.88
CA THR A 75 23.02 -53.16 45.28
C THR A 75 23.84 -53.89 44.22
N VAL A 76 24.84 -53.22 43.67
CA VAL A 76 25.68 -53.74 42.57
C VAL A 76 26.62 -54.81 43.10
N LEU A 77 26.55 -56.02 42.53
CA LEU A 77 27.38 -57.17 42.90
C LEU A 77 28.55 -57.39 41.93
N ALA A 78 28.35 -57.09 40.65
CA ALA A 78 29.37 -57.19 39.61
C ALA A 78 29.15 -56.14 38.49
N ASP A 79 30.09 -56.06 37.56
CA ASP A 79 30.01 -55.11 36.43
C ASP A 79 28.78 -55.35 35.55
N ALA A 80 28.28 -54.29 34.91
CA ALA A 80 27.11 -54.31 34.04
C ALA A 80 25.80 -54.76 34.73
N ALA A 81 25.62 -54.36 35.99
CA ALA A 81 24.36 -54.50 36.70
C ALA A 81 23.18 -53.91 35.91
N PHE A 82 22.07 -54.65 35.85
CA PHE A 82 20.90 -54.23 35.07
C PHE A 82 19.57 -54.65 35.70
N VAL A 83 18.50 -54.03 35.22
CA VAL A 83 17.11 -54.43 35.46
C VAL A 83 16.38 -54.56 34.12
N ASP A 84 15.71 -55.68 33.92
CA ASP A 84 14.91 -55.95 32.71
C ASP A 84 13.49 -55.42 32.87
N SER A 85 12.93 -54.87 31.80
CA SER A 85 11.53 -54.48 31.71
C SER A 85 10.59 -55.69 31.56
N PRO A 86 9.27 -55.51 31.78
CA PRO A 86 8.25 -56.42 31.27
C PRO A 86 8.30 -56.56 29.74
N LEU A 87 7.50 -57.47 29.17
CA LEU A 87 7.24 -57.49 27.73
C LEU A 87 6.50 -56.20 27.35
N LEU A 88 6.96 -55.56 26.27
CA LEU A 88 6.46 -54.28 25.77
C LEU A 88 5.80 -54.45 24.40
N ASP A 89 4.78 -53.62 24.16
CA ASP A 89 4.19 -53.40 22.84
C ASP A 89 4.19 -51.90 22.52
N ILE A 90 5.39 -51.38 22.25
CA ILE A 90 5.62 -49.96 21.98
C ILE A 90 6.33 -49.84 20.65
N ARG A 91 5.73 -49.07 19.74
CA ARG A 91 6.29 -48.75 18.43
C ARG A 91 7.04 -47.42 18.51
N ILE A 92 8.36 -47.48 18.45
CA ILE A 92 9.18 -46.27 18.43
C ILE A 92 9.14 -45.67 17.03
N GLU A 93 8.51 -44.50 16.90
CA GLU A 93 8.41 -43.78 15.63
C GLU A 93 9.29 -42.53 15.66
N ASP A 94 8.83 -41.50 16.35
CA ASP A 94 9.54 -40.22 16.45
C ASP A 94 9.34 -39.61 17.84
N ARG A 95 10.34 -38.83 18.30
CA ARG A 95 10.38 -38.10 19.58
C ARG A 95 10.17 -38.93 20.85
N HIS A 96 10.30 -40.26 20.79
CA HIS A 96 10.17 -41.11 21.98
C HIS A 96 11.41 -40.99 22.87
N HIS A 97 11.18 -41.01 24.17
CA HIS A 97 12.19 -40.93 25.21
C HIS A 97 11.97 -42.02 26.25
N PHE A 98 13.06 -42.63 26.68
CA PHE A 98 13.12 -43.34 27.95
C PHE A 98 13.41 -42.30 29.04
N VAL A 99 12.50 -42.17 29.98
CA VAL A 99 12.60 -41.24 31.10
C VAL A 99 12.66 -42.03 32.38
N VAL A 100 13.69 -41.81 33.18
CA VAL A 100 13.86 -42.50 34.46
C VAL A 100 14.18 -41.51 35.55
N ARG A 101 13.48 -41.61 36.68
CA ARG A 101 13.87 -40.93 37.91
C ARG A 101 14.62 -41.90 38.79
N MET A 102 15.92 -41.67 38.96
CA MET A 102 16.76 -42.51 39.80
C MET A 102 17.82 -41.72 40.57
N ALA A 103 18.25 -42.29 41.69
CA ALA A 103 19.49 -41.92 42.36
C ALA A 103 20.53 -43.01 42.16
N TYR A 104 21.79 -42.62 42.05
CA TYR A 104 22.92 -43.54 42.02
C TYR A 104 23.97 -43.09 43.02
N ASP A 105 24.40 -43.99 43.90
CA ASP A 105 25.44 -43.74 44.91
C ASP A 105 26.65 -44.62 44.62
N GLY A 106 27.78 -43.99 44.26
CA GLY A 106 29.00 -44.68 43.83
C GLY A 106 29.88 -43.86 42.88
N THR A 107 30.58 -44.54 41.97
CA THR A 107 31.56 -43.90 41.04
C THR A 107 31.16 -44.00 39.57
N CYS A 108 29.87 -43.85 39.25
CA CYS A 108 29.36 -43.97 37.89
C CYS A 108 29.28 -42.64 37.13
N THR A 109 29.55 -42.68 35.83
CA THR A 109 29.40 -41.51 34.95
C THR A 109 28.45 -41.74 33.78
N GLN A 110 28.12 -43.00 33.48
CA GLN A 110 27.29 -43.35 32.34
C GLN A 110 26.39 -44.54 32.64
N ALA A 111 25.10 -44.38 32.39
CA ALA A 111 24.10 -45.43 32.36
C ALA A 111 23.84 -45.87 30.90
N GLY A 112 23.02 -46.90 30.69
CA GLY A 112 22.61 -47.25 29.34
C GLY A 112 21.42 -48.20 29.24
N LEU A 113 20.98 -48.42 28.01
CA LEU A 113 19.82 -49.23 27.66
C LEU A 113 20.23 -50.21 26.57
N HIS A 114 19.79 -51.46 26.68
CA HIS A 114 19.72 -52.37 25.56
C HIS A 114 18.25 -52.55 25.18
N LEU A 115 17.89 -52.21 23.94
CA LEU A 115 16.54 -52.33 23.42
C LEU A 115 16.46 -53.56 22.51
N GLU A 116 15.51 -54.44 22.76
CA GLU A 116 15.25 -55.60 21.91
C GLU A 116 14.19 -55.25 20.84
N ARG A 117 14.60 -55.32 19.58
CA ARG A 117 13.68 -55.25 18.44
C ARG A 117 12.76 -56.46 18.46
N ARG A 118 11.48 -56.24 18.16
CA ARG A 118 10.53 -57.35 18.00
C ARG A 118 10.93 -58.24 16.82
N GLN A 119 11.21 -59.51 17.09
CA GLN A 119 11.48 -60.55 16.11
C GLN A 119 10.57 -61.75 16.44
N SER A 120 9.30 -61.72 16.00
CA SER A 120 8.25 -62.69 16.38
C SER A 120 7.84 -62.62 17.87
N PRO A 121 6.70 -63.20 18.32
CA PRO A 121 6.28 -63.11 19.73
C PRO A 121 7.28 -63.80 20.65
N THR A 122 8.17 -63.04 21.27
CA THR A 122 9.07 -63.52 22.32
C THR A 122 8.26 -63.67 23.61
N THR A 123 7.92 -64.91 23.97
CA THR A 123 7.22 -65.22 25.23
C THR A 123 8.17 -65.45 26.40
N ASN A 124 9.48 -65.50 26.16
CA ASN A 124 10.49 -65.77 27.18
C ASN A 124 11.17 -64.49 27.68
N LEU A 125 10.68 -63.97 28.82
CA LEU A 125 11.23 -62.82 29.54
C LEU A 125 12.72 -62.95 29.91
N LYS A 126 13.25 -64.18 30.00
CA LYS A 126 14.63 -64.47 30.43
C LYS A 126 15.59 -64.78 29.27
N ALA A 127 15.12 -64.73 28.02
CA ALA A 127 15.98 -64.96 26.86
C ALA A 127 17.07 -63.87 26.76
N PRO A 128 18.31 -64.21 26.37
CA PRO A 128 19.37 -63.22 26.15
C PRO A 128 18.98 -62.27 25.01
N PHE A 129 19.35 -61.00 25.14
CA PHE A 129 19.14 -60.01 24.08
C PHE A 129 20.08 -60.33 22.91
N VAL A 130 19.52 -60.54 21.71
CA VAL A 130 20.28 -60.80 20.49
C VAL A 130 20.45 -59.50 19.71
N ASN A 131 21.69 -59.05 19.51
CA ASN A 131 22.04 -57.81 18.79
C ASN A 131 21.18 -56.58 19.20
N PRO A 132 21.12 -56.24 20.51
CA PRO A 132 20.29 -55.15 20.99
C PRO A 132 20.75 -53.78 20.47
N VAL A 133 19.82 -52.84 20.40
CA VAL A 133 20.16 -51.43 20.22
C VAL A 133 20.70 -50.90 21.53
N VAL A 134 21.93 -50.40 21.52
CA VAL A 134 22.60 -49.88 22.71
C VAL A 134 22.47 -48.36 22.74
N VAL A 135 21.87 -47.84 23.80
CA VAL A 135 21.79 -46.40 24.08
C VAL A 135 22.56 -46.12 25.36
N ARG A 136 23.29 -45.00 25.42
CA ARG A 136 24.09 -44.61 26.58
C ARG A 136 23.78 -43.17 26.92
N PHE A 137 23.72 -42.87 28.21
CA PHE A 137 23.42 -41.51 28.69
C PHE A 137 24.18 -41.22 30.00
N PRO A 138 24.54 -39.95 30.27
CA PRO A 138 25.26 -39.57 31.47
C PRO A 138 24.39 -39.74 32.73
N VAL A 139 25.01 -40.12 33.84
CA VAL A 139 24.37 -40.24 35.16
C VAL A 139 25.16 -39.44 36.21
N MET A 140 24.47 -38.93 37.22
CA MET A 140 25.07 -38.25 38.37
C MET A 140 25.16 -39.23 39.53
N SER A 141 26.35 -39.38 40.12
CA SER A 141 26.60 -40.28 41.24
C SER A 141 26.73 -39.53 42.56
N ASP A 142 25.70 -38.77 42.92
CA ASP A 142 25.65 -37.97 44.15
C ASP A 142 24.65 -38.53 45.19
N GLY A 143 24.14 -39.74 44.96
CA GLY A 143 23.12 -40.38 45.80
C GLY A 143 21.75 -39.69 45.80
N SER A 144 21.57 -38.62 45.00
CA SER A 144 20.32 -37.85 44.94
C SER A 144 19.45 -38.24 43.76
N GLN A 145 18.14 -38.02 43.88
CA GLN A 145 17.18 -38.36 42.83
C GLN A 145 17.24 -37.35 41.68
N HIS A 146 17.53 -37.85 40.48
CA HIS A 146 17.57 -37.06 39.25
C HIS A 146 16.68 -37.69 38.19
N VAL A 147 16.17 -36.86 37.27
CA VAL A 147 15.38 -37.33 36.13
C VAL A 147 16.23 -37.29 34.87
N TYR A 148 16.40 -38.45 34.24
CA TYR A 148 17.18 -38.61 33.01
C TYR A 148 16.23 -38.80 31.83
N TYR A 149 16.43 -38.01 30.78
CA TYR A 149 15.63 -38.04 29.56
C TYR A 149 16.52 -38.51 28.42
N THR A 150 16.25 -39.71 27.91
CA THR A 150 17.09 -40.35 26.90
C THR A 150 16.31 -40.55 25.61
N PRO A 151 16.66 -39.87 24.50
CA PRO A 151 15.95 -40.02 23.23
C PRO A 151 16.17 -41.42 22.67
N LEU A 152 15.09 -42.07 22.21
CA LEU A 152 15.11 -43.41 21.63
C LEU A 152 15.06 -43.37 20.11
N SER A 153 14.28 -42.46 19.52
CA SER A 153 14.05 -42.37 18.08
C SER A 153 15.33 -42.25 17.22
N PRO A 154 16.42 -41.59 17.64
CA PRO A 154 17.67 -41.60 16.87
C PRO A 154 18.35 -42.98 16.76
N TYR A 155 18.02 -43.92 17.66
CA TYR A 155 18.68 -45.23 17.75
C TYR A 155 17.83 -46.36 17.17
N ILE A 156 16.50 -46.21 17.16
CA ILE A 156 15.57 -47.25 16.72
C ILE A 156 14.28 -46.66 16.14
N HIS A 157 13.83 -47.25 15.03
CA HIS A 157 12.49 -47.10 14.49
C HIS A 157 11.84 -48.47 14.39
N GLY A 158 10.60 -48.61 14.87
CA GLY A 158 9.84 -49.87 14.91
C GLY A 158 9.54 -50.37 16.32
N ASP A 159 8.98 -51.57 16.40
CA ASP A 159 8.49 -52.15 17.66
C ASP A 159 9.62 -52.65 18.55
N ILE A 160 9.58 -52.25 19.82
CA ILE A 160 10.42 -52.79 20.88
C ILE A 160 9.63 -53.77 21.74
N SER A 161 10.28 -54.84 22.18
CA SER A 161 9.66 -55.89 22.99
C SER A 161 10.18 -55.96 24.42
N ARG A 162 11.43 -55.53 24.67
CA ARG A 162 12.04 -55.46 26.01
C ARG A 162 13.08 -54.35 26.07
N ILE A 163 13.27 -53.80 27.27
CA ILE A 163 14.33 -52.85 27.63
C ILE A 163 15.13 -53.48 28.76
N ARG A 164 16.44 -53.59 28.59
CA ARG A 164 17.36 -53.84 29.68
C ARG A 164 18.02 -52.53 30.06
N PHE A 165 17.72 -52.06 31.26
CA PHE A 165 18.25 -50.83 31.79
C PHE A 165 19.46 -51.10 32.68
N PHE A 166 20.60 -50.48 32.36
CA PHE A 166 21.83 -50.52 33.13
C PHE A 166 21.97 -49.20 33.89
N PRO A 167 21.71 -49.17 35.22
CA PRO A 167 21.91 -47.98 36.04
C PRO A 167 23.36 -47.47 36.00
N CYS A 168 24.32 -48.37 35.73
CA CYS A 168 25.72 -48.01 35.52
C CYS A 168 26.46 -48.94 34.54
N LEU A 169 27.21 -48.34 33.61
CA LEU A 169 28.09 -49.02 32.64
C LEU A 169 29.58 -48.65 32.80
N SER A 170 29.92 -47.44 33.26
CA SER A 170 31.31 -46.96 33.40
C SER A 170 31.59 -46.34 34.76
N GLY A 171 32.82 -46.50 35.27
CA GLY A 171 33.21 -46.10 36.63
C GLY A 171 34.21 -47.11 37.22
N GLY A 172 34.91 -46.76 38.31
CA GLY A 172 35.91 -47.61 38.99
C GLY A 172 35.30 -48.85 39.65
N ARG A 173 35.79 -49.27 40.84
CA ARG A 173 35.22 -50.44 41.54
C ARG A 173 33.73 -50.22 41.81
N LYS A 174 32.86 -51.07 41.23
CA LYS A 174 31.40 -50.88 41.25
C LYS A 174 30.67 -51.70 42.32
N GLN A 175 31.32 -52.72 42.86
CA GLN A 175 30.75 -53.63 43.84
C GLN A 175 30.43 -52.87 45.15
N GLY A 176 29.18 -52.94 45.59
CA GLY A 176 28.66 -52.23 46.78
C GLY A 176 28.04 -50.86 46.48
N ASN A 177 28.13 -50.36 45.24
CA ASN A 177 27.37 -49.17 44.83
C ASN A 177 25.88 -49.46 44.86
N THR A 178 25.06 -48.44 45.08
CA THR A 178 23.61 -48.59 45.14
C THR A 178 22.90 -47.69 44.12
N PHE A 179 21.72 -48.12 43.69
CA PHE A 179 20.82 -47.31 42.88
C PHE A 179 19.39 -47.42 43.39
N HIS A 180 18.63 -46.33 43.24
CA HIS A 180 17.25 -46.23 43.68
C HIS A 180 16.41 -45.67 42.55
N ILE A 181 15.67 -46.53 41.85
CA ILE A 181 14.77 -46.12 40.76
C ILE A 181 13.39 -45.85 41.34
N ASN A 182 12.90 -44.63 41.17
CA ASN A 182 11.59 -44.19 41.67
C ASN A 182 10.47 -44.50 40.68
N TRP A 183 10.66 -44.14 39.41
CA TRP A 183 9.74 -44.48 38.33
C TRP A 183 10.49 -44.54 37.00
N ILE A 184 9.92 -45.30 36.06
CA ILE A 184 10.36 -45.39 34.67
C ILE A 184 9.19 -45.03 33.77
N MET A 185 9.47 -44.36 32.66
CA MET A 185 8.47 -43.90 31.71
C MET A 185 9.00 -44.00 30.28
N ILE A 186 8.10 -44.34 29.35
CA ILE A 186 8.26 -44.07 27.93
C ILE A 186 7.33 -42.93 27.56
N ALA A 187 7.89 -41.84 27.07
CA ALA A 187 7.15 -40.63 26.75
C ALA A 187 7.59 -40.00 25.42
N LYS A 188 6.69 -39.26 24.78
CA LYS A 188 6.94 -38.50 23.56
C LYS A 188 7.20 -37.05 23.89
N ALA A 189 8.31 -36.49 23.39
CA ALA A 189 8.55 -35.06 23.49
C ALA A 189 7.54 -34.26 22.62
N PRO A 190 7.25 -33.00 22.97
CA PRO A 190 6.33 -32.14 22.21
C PRO A 190 6.67 -32.08 20.72
N THR A 191 5.72 -32.25 19.81
CA THR A 191 5.94 -32.05 18.36
C THR A 191 5.17 -30.83 17.92
N VAL A 192 5.82 -29.83 17.35
CA VAL A 192 5.14 -28.66 16.77
C VAL A 192 4.99 -28.87 15.28
N THR A 193 3.76 -28.76 14.80
CA THR A 193 3.43 -28.88 13.38
C THR A 193 3.21 -27.52 12.75
N LYS A 194 2.48 -26.62 13.41
CA LYS A 194 2.17 -25.28 12.89
C LYS A 194 2.45 -24.19 13.91
N VAL A 195 3.05 -23.10 13.46
CA VAL A 195 3.06 -21.81 14.17
C VAL A 195 2.48 -20.75 13.25
N ARG A 196 1.42 -20.07 13.70
CA ARG A 196 0.60 -19.14 12.88
C ARG A 196 0.25 -17.87 13.64
N GLY A 197 -0.06 -16.78 12.93
CA GLY A 197 -0.64 -15.57 13.55
C GLY A 197 -0.13 -14.23 13.04
N CYS A 198 0.87 -14.24 12.15
CA CYS A 198 1.35 -13.05 11.44
C CYS A 198 1.17 -13.31 9.94
N ILE A 199 2.25 -13.37 9.16
CA ILE A 199 2.22 -13.91 7.80
C ILE A 199 2.53 -15.41 7.84
N ASP A 200 1.51 -16.24 7.67
CA ASP A 200 1.65 -17.69 7.70
C ASP A 200 2.34 -18.24 6.44
N ARG A 201 3.40 -19.03 6.64
CA ARG A 201 4.12 -19.82 5.64
C ARG A 201 3.75 -21.28 5.81
N TYR A 202 3.14 -21.91 4.82
CA TYR A 202 2.68 -23.30 4.89
C TYR A 202 3.61 -24.25 4.13
N PHE A 203 3.75 -25.49 4.59
CA PHE A 203 4.67 -26.48 4.00
C PHE A 203 4.06 -27.89 3.95
N GLN A 204 4.43 -28.65 2.92
CA GLN A 204 4.08 -30.07 2.79
C GLN A 204 4.93 -30.97 3.68
N LEU A 205 6.19 -30.57 3.91
CA LEU A 205 7.17 -31.27 4.75
C LEU A 205 7.58 -30.36 5.92
N PRO A 206 8.17 -30.90 7.00
CA PRO A 206 8.64 -30.09 8.11
C PRO A 206 9.52 -28.92 7.64
N PRO A 207 9.35 -27.71 8.20
CA PRO A 207 10.11 -26.54 7.78
C PRO A 207 11.62 -26.78 7.90
N SER A 208 12.35 -26.50 6.82
CA SER A 208 13.81 -26.65 6.75
C SER A 208 14.39 -25.54 5.85
N PRO A 209 15.71 -25.28 5.88
CA PRO A 209 16.33 -24.26 5.03
C PRO A 209 16.12 -24.46 3.52
N THR A 210 15.80 -25.69 3.09
CA THR A 210 15.52 -26.03 1.68
C THR A 210 14.04 -26.17 1.37
N ALA A 211 13.17 -26.09 2.39
CA ALA A 211 11.73 -26.20 2.19
C ALA A 211 11.17 -24.91 1.58
N VAL A 212 10.39 -25.05 0.51
CA VAL A 212 9.73 -23.91 -0.15
C VAL A 212 8.35 -23.70 0.48
N PRO A 213 8.09 -22.54 1.11
CA PRO A 213 6.79 -22.25 1.70
C PRO A 213 5.75 -21.89 0.64
N SER A 214 4.48 -22.11 0.98
CA SER A 214 3.31 -21.71 0.22
C SER A 214 2.44 -20.74 1.04
N ALA A 215 1.69 -19.89 0.35
CA ALA A 215 0.66 -19.04 0.93
C ALA A 215 -0.59 -19.05 0.06
N ASN A 216 -1.77 -18.94 0.69
CA ASN A 216 -3.01 -18.67 -0.02
C ASN A 216 -3.31 -17.17 0.09
N ILE A 217 -3.01 -16.44 -0.97
CA ILE A 217 -3.11 -14.98 -1.00
C ILE A 217 -4.03 -14.51 -2.12
N SER A 218 -4.66 -13.37 -1.89
CA SER A 218 -5.36 -12.62 -2.93
C SER A 218 -4.83 -11.18 -2.90
N LEU A 219 -4.26 -10.73 -4.03
CA LEU A 219 -3.88 -9.34 -4.19
C LEU A 219 -5.15 -8.52 -4.47
N VAL A 220 -5.36 -7.49 -3.67
CA VAL A 220 -6.42 -6.52 -3.85
C VAL A 220 -5.79 -5.22 -4.31
N THR A 221 -6.28 -4.70 -5.43
CA THR A 221 -5.89 -3.39 -5.96
C THR A 221 -7.09 -2.46 -5.88
N THR A 222 -6.97 -1.42 -5.06
CA THR A 222 -7.95 -0.34 -4.99
C THR A 222 -7.42 0.91 -5.69
N LEU A 223 -8.30 1.75 -6.22
CA LEU A 223 -7.92 2.99 -6.88
C LEU A 223 -8.39 4.18 -6.03
N THR A 224 -7.48 5.05 -5.57
CA THR A 224 -7.86 6.18 -4.69
C THR A 224 -8.69 7.24 -5.40
N ASN A 225 -8.44 7.43 -6.71
CA ASN A 225 -9.11 8.42 -7.55
C ASN A 225 -9.48 7.86 -8.94
N GLY A 226 -9.72 6.54 -9.01
CA GLY A 226 -10.05 5.83 -10.24
C GLY A 226 -8.87 5.51 -11.16
N ILE A 227 -7.64 5.94 -10.83
CA ILE A 227 -6.45 5.67 -11.65
C ILE A 227 -5.25 5.19 -10.80
N HIS A 228 -5.05 5.75 -9.60
CA HIS A 228 -3.88 5.46 -8.78
C HIS A 228 -3.99 4.15 -7.97
N PRO A 229 -3.17 3.11 -8.27
CA PRO A 229 -3.28 1.81 -7.60
C PRO A 229 -2.66 1.80 -6.20
N VAL A 230 -3.43 1.28 -5.25
CA VAL A 230 -3.00 0.93 -3.90
C VAL A 230 -3.14 -0.57 -3.74
N TYR A 231 -2.09 -1.21 -3.26
CA TYR A 231 -2.00 -2.66 -3.15
C TYR A 231 -2.24 -3.11 -1.71
N SER A 232 -3.06 -4.13 -1.52
CA SER A 232 -3.18 -4.83 -0.25
C SER A 232 -3.24 -6.33 -0.50
N THR A 233 -2.83 -7.12 0.48
CA THR A 233 -2.84 -8.58 0.37
C THR A 233 -3.78 -9.16 1.42
N ILE A 234 -4.70 -10.01 0.98
CA ILE A 234 -5.53 -10.81 1.88
C ILE A 234 -4.87 -12.17 2.03
N PHE A 235 -4.49 -12.50 3.26
CA PHE A 235 -3.98 -13.83 3.62
C PHE A 235 -5.13 -14.74 4.05
N ARG A 236 -5.12 -15.97 3.54
CA ARG A 236 -6.09 -17.00 3.89
C ARG A 236 -5.36 -18.22 4.43
N SER A 237 -6.04 -18.96 5.29
CA SER A 237 -5.53 -20.24 5.80
C SER A 237 -5.39 -21.28 4.68
N MET A 238 -4.44 -22.20 4.86
CA MET A 238 -4.28 -23.39 4.03
C MET A 238 -4.37 -24.66 4.87
N VAL A 239 -4.76 -25.76 4.22
CA VAL A 239 -4.83 -27.09 4.82
C VAL A 239 -3.53 -27.85 4.49
N LEU A 240 -2.40 -27.34 4.98
CA LEU A 240 -1.10 -28.01 4.88
C LEU A 240 -0.62 -28.45 6.26
N PRO A 241 0.14 -29.57 6.35
CA PRO A 241 0.47 -30.20 7.62
C PRO A 241 1.41 -29.35 8.49
N PHE A 242 2.23 -28.49 7.88
CA PHE A 242 3.16 -27.65 8.62
C PHE A 242 2.99 -26.17 8.32
N ALA A 243 3.29 -25.33 9.31
CA ALA A 243 3.37 -23.89 9.12
C ALA A 243 4.41 -23.23 10.04
N SER A 244 4.99 -22.13 9.56
CA SER A 244 5.75 -21.17 10.35
C SER A 244 5.15 -19.78 10.14
N THR A 245 5.43 -18.84 11.03
CA THR A 245 4.97 -17.46 10.87
C THR A 245 6.13 -16.52 10.58
N TYR A 246 5.88 -15.51 9.75
CA TYR A 246 6.86 -14.54 9.27
C TYR A 246 6.36 -13.10 9.50
N ASN A 247 7.30 -12.16 9.55
CA ASN A 247 7.02 -10.73 9.71
C ASN A 247 6.20 -10.38 10.96
N CYS A 248 6.49 -11.03 12.08
CA CYS A 248 5.81 -10.74 13.33
C CYS A 248 6.36 -9.49 14.02
N MET A 249 5.48 -8.72 14.64
CA MET A 249 5.81 -7.57 15.47
C MET A 249 5.88 -7.95 16.94
N ALA A 250 6.57 -7.13 17.73
CA ALA A 250 6.53 -7.21 19.18
C ALA A 250 5.09 -7.11 19.70
N GLY A 251 4.68 -8.04 20.56
CA GLY A 251 3.32 -8.08 21.09
C GLY A 251 2.27 -8.73 20.18
N ASP A 252 2.65 -9.18 18.97
CA ASP A 252 1.73 -9.97 18.15
C ASP A 252 1.38 -11.29 18.85
N THR A 253 0.16 -11.75 18.63
CA THR A 253 -0.34 -13.01 19.17
C THR A 253 -0.17 -14.11 18.14
N ILE A 254 0.56 -15.15 18.49
CA ILE A 254 0.72 -16.35 17.66
C ILE A 254 0.05 -17.56 18.32
N THR A 255 -0.29 -18.54 17.49
CA THR A 255 -0.78 -19.87 17.88
C THR A 255 0.27 -20.91 17.54
N ILE A 256 0.56 -21.78 18.49
CA ILE A 256 1.50 -22.90 18.35
C ILE A 256 0.70 -24.18 18.48
N GLN A 257 0.74 -24.99 17.43
CA GLN A 257 -0.06 -26.19 17.29
C GLN A 257 0.83 -27.42 17.13
N GLY A 258 0.42 -28.52 17.74
CA GLY A 258 1.23 -29.71 17.78
C GLY A 258 0.63 -30.85 18.60
N ARG A 259 1.48 -31.72 19.11
CA ARG A 259 1.11 -32.92 19.88
C ARG A 259 2.01 -33.09 21.09
N ASN A 260 1.51 -33.77 22.12
CA ASN A 260 2.25 -34.16 23.32
C ASN A 260 2.75 -32.96 24.13
N PHE A 261 2.00 -31.85 24.17
CA PHE A 261 2.39 -30.68 24.96
C PHE A 261 2.24 -30.95 26.47
N GLY A 262 1.32 -31.85 26.83
CA GLY A 262 0.97 -32.22 28.20
C GLY A 262 -0.11 -31.31 28.79
N ASP A 263 -0.55 -31.60 30.01
CA ASP A 263 -1.63 -30.83 30.66
C ASP A 263 -1.27 -29.34 30.89
N SER A 264 0.03 -29.04 30.90
CA SER A 264 0.60 -27.71 31.11
C SER A 264 1.91 -27.63 30.32
N THR A 265 2.12 -26.52 29.60
CA THR A 265 3.32 -26.33 28.77
C THR A 265 3.93 -24.94 28.93
N LEU A 266 5.26 -24.91 28.94
CA LEU A 266 6.03 -23.67 28.93
C LEU A 266 6.47 -23.39 27.50
N VAL A 267 6.12 -22.21 26.99
CA VAL A 267 6.54 -21.75 25.66
C VAL A 267 7.55 -20.62 25.82
N ARG A 268 8.65 -20.70 25.07
CA ARG A 268 9.67 -19.66 24.99
C ARG A 268 9.98 -19.34 23.53
N ILE A 269 10.23 -18.07 23.26
CA ILE A 269 10.75 -17.58 21.97
C ILE A 269 12.18 -17.10 22.25
N ASN A 270 13.20 -17.59 21.55
CA ASN A 270 14.63 -17.32 21.84
C ASN A 270 14.96 -17.26 23.34
N ASN A 271 14.54 -18.28 24.10
CA ASN A 271 14.69 -18.37 25.55
C ASN A 271 13.95 -17.32 26.41
N ALA A 272 13.17 -16.39 25.86
CA ALA A 272 12.27 -15.53 26.63
C ALA A 272 10.87 -16.18 26.74
N PRO A 273 10.22 -16.14 27.92
CA PRO A 273 8.86 -16.66 28.05
C PRO A 273 7.89 -15.81 27.23
N CYS A 274 6.82 -16.43 26.72
CA CYS A 274 5.71 -15.69 26.11
C CYS A 274 5.14 -14.67 27.09
N GLN A 275 4.71 -13.51 26.59
CA GLN A 275 4.13 -12.42 27.38
C GLN A 275 2.63 -12.59 27.62
N ASN A 276 2.19 -13.84 27.78
CA ASN A 276 0.84 -14.14 28.24
C ASN A 276 0.65 -13.55 29.66
N ASP A 277 -0.58 -13.52 30.18
CA ASP A 277 -0.91 -12.98 31.52
C ASP A 277 0.22 -13.25 32.54
N ALA A 278 0.81 -12.17 33.07
CA ALA A 278 2.04 -12.20 33.85
C ALA A 278 1.95 -13.07 35.12
N SER A 279 0.74 -13.47 35.51
CA SER A 279 0.48 -14.36 36.64
C SER A 279 0.68 -15.86 36.33
N VAL A 280 0.72 -16.28 35.05
CA VAL A 280 0.82 -17.69 34.66
C VAL A 280 1.89 -17.90 33.58
N LEU A 281 3.02 -18.50 33.97
CA LEU A 281 4.13 -18.80 33.05
C LEU A 281 3.89 -20.02 32.14
N ALA A 282 2.92 -20.86 32.49
CA ALA A 282 2.56 -22.06 31.74
C ALA A 282 1.17 -21.92 31.11
N SER A 283 1.04 -22.33 29.86
CA SER A 283 -0.24 -22.33 29.17
C SER A 283 -0.86 -23.72 29.23
N THR A 284 -2.17 -23.80 29.38
CA THR A 284 -2.94 -25.05 29.23
C THR A 284 -3.26 -25.24 27.74
N PRO A 285 -2.77 -26.32 27.10
CA PRO A 285 -3.12 -26.60 25.71
C PRO A 285 -4.62 -26.89 25.54
N VAL A 286 -5.17 -26.47 24.41
CA VAL A 286 -6.56 -26.74 24.02
C VAL A 286 -6.61 -27.53 22.73
N LEU A 287 -7.66 -28.30 22.51
CA LEU A 287 -7.85 -29.06 21.27
C LEU A 287 -7.82 -28.15 20.03
N ALA A 288 -7.05 -28.55 19.01
CA ALA A 288 -7.07 -27.89 17.71
C ALA A 288 -8.41 -28.09 17.02
N ALA A 289 -8.97 -27.02 16.46
CA ALA A 289 -10.24 -27.09 15.72
C ALA A 289 -10.08 -27.64 14.29
N ASP A 290 -8.88 -27.54 13.72
CA ASP A 290 -8.60 -27.82 12.30
C ASP A 290 -7.91 -29.17 12.05
N THR A 291 -7.31 -29.79 13.06
CA THR A 291 -6.69 -31.11 12.96
C THR A 291 -7.14 -31.98 14.12
N VAL A 292 -7.66 -33.17 13.81
CA VAL A 292 -7.92 -34.19 14.84
C VAL A 292 -6.57 -34.63 15.41
N ASP A 293 -6.55 -34.84 16.72
CA ASP A 293 -5.38 -35.25 17.46
C ASP A 293 -4.22 -34.22 17.58
N GLU A 294 -4.52 -32.92 17.54
CA GLU A 294 -3.55 -31.86 17.86
C GLU A 294 -4.06 -30.90 18.95
N GLU A 295 -3.12 -30.22 19.60
CA GLU A 295 -3.30 -29.26 20.68
C GLU A 295 -2.75 -27.89 20.25
N VAL A 296 -3.33 -26.80 20.75
CA VAL A 296 -2.96 -25.41 20.45
C VAL A 296 -2.68 -24.66 21.73
N VAL A 297 -1.66 -23.80 21.69
CA VAL A 297 -1.32 -22.84 22.74
C VAL A 297 -1.11 -21.45 22.12
N ILE A 298 -1.57 -20.43 22.83
CA ILE A 298 -1.39 -19.03 22.45
C ILE A 298 -0.09 -18.50 23.07
N CYS A 299 0.65 -17.69 22.32
CA CYS A 299 1.83 -16.98 22.77
C CYS A 299 1.80 -15.54 22.28
N VAL A 300 1.82 -14.59 23.21
CA VAL A 300 2.11 -13.18 22.90
C VAL A 300 3.62 -13.00 22.79
N LEU A 301 4.07 -12.49 21.64
CA LEU A 301 5.49 -12.40 21.30
C LEU A 301 6.23 -11.36 22.16
N PRO A 302 7.40 -11.71 22.74
CA PRO A 302 8.20 -10.80 23.54
C PRO A 302 8.66 -9.54 22.81
N ALA A 303 8.57 -8.38 23.48
CA ALA A 303 8.89 -7.08 22.88
C ALA A 303 10.38 -6.80 22.59
N LYS A 304 11.31 -7.48 23.28
CA LYS A 304 12.77 -7.22 23.17
C LYS A 304 13.49 -8.32 22.40
N MET A 305 13.12 -8.50 21.13
CA MET A 305 13.68 -9.56 20.29
C MET A 305 14.49 -9.00 19.13
N PRO A 306 15.59 -9.68 18.73
CA PRO A 306 16.29 -9.32 17.51
C PRO A 306 15.37 -9.56 16.29
N PRO A 307 15.50 -8.73 15.24
CA PRO A 307 14.84 -8.99 13.96
C PRO A 307 15.21 -10.35 13.38
N GLY A 308 14.32 -10.91 12.56
CA GLY A 308 14.56 -12.15 11.86
C GLY A 308 14.16 -13.40 12.64
N SER A 309 14.78 -14.52 12.28
CA SER A 309 14.37 -15.85 12.71
C SER A 309 14.52 -16.07 14.22
N ALA A 310 13.50 -16.66 14.85
CA ALA A 310 13.45 -16.98 16.27
C ALA A 310 13.08 -18.44 16.52
N VAL A 311 13.75 -19.04 17.48
CA VAL A 311 13.50 -20.42 17.93
C VAL A 311 12.31 -20.42 18.87
N VAL A 312 11.32 -21.24 18.53
CA VAL A 312 10.20 -21.61 19.38
C VAL A 312 10.61 -22.84 20.19
N THR A 313 10.60 -22.70 21.50
CA THR A 313 10.85 -23.79 22.44
C THR A 313 9.55 -24.14 23.17
N VAL A 314 9.07 -25.38 23.02
CA VAL A 314 7.89 -25.89 23.71
C VAL A 314 8.33 -26.96 24.70
N ILE A 315 8.03 -26.78 25.98
CA ILE A 315 8.48 -27.65 27.06
C ILE A 315 7.26 -28.22 27.78
N ASN A 316 7.21 -29.52 27.98
CA ASN A 316 6.20 -30.12 28.84
C ASN A 316 6.48 -29.72 30.30
N GLU A 317 5.53 -29.08 30.97
CA GLU A 317 5.78 -28.48 32.29
C GLU A 317 6.00 -29.53 33.39
N GLY A 318 5.26 -30.64 33.34
CA GLY A 318 5.41 -31.78 34.24
C GLY A 318 6.71 -32.56 34.01
N TYR A 319 7.20 -32.59 32.77
CA TYR A 319 8.39 -33.35 32.36
C TYR A 319 9.36 -32.46 31.56
N ARG A 320 10.00 -31.51 32.24
CA ARG A 320 10.76 -30.39 31.60
C ARG A 320 11.94 -30.79 30.71
N GLY A 321 12.40 -32.04 30.76
CA GLY A 321 13.39 -32.54 29.81
C GLY A 321 12.80 -32.92 28.44
N LEU A 322 11.48 -33.07 28.35
CA LEU A 322 10.75 -33.25 27.10
C LEU A 322 10.47 -31.89 26.47
N LYS A 323 11.24 -31.56 25.42
CA LYS A 323 11.12 -30.28 24.72
C LYS A 323 11.19 -30.40 23.21
N PHE A 324 10.67 -29.38 22.55
CA PHE A 324 10.85 -29.06 21.13
C PHE A 324 11.64 -27.77 21.00
N ASP A 325 12.52 -27.69 20.02
CA ASP A 325 13.20 -26.46 19.59
C ASP A 325 13.08 -26.38 18.06
N GLY A 326 12.51 -25.30 17.52
CA GLY A 326 12.35 -25.13 16.07
C GLY A 326 12.28 -23.67 15.64
N SER A 327 12.93 -23.34 14.52
CA SER A 327 12.95 -21.98 13.97
C SER A 327 11.65 -21.71 13.18
N LEU A 328 10.56 -21.40 13.88
CA LEU A 328 9.21 -21.34 13.32
C LEU A 328 8.54 -19.95 13.41
N VAL A 329 9.24 -18.96 13.96
CA VAL A 329 8.80 -17.56 14.03
C VAL A 329 9.89 -16.71 13.40
N ALA A 330 9.53 -15.66 12.68
CA ALA A 330 10.46 -14.61 12.30
C ALA A 330 9.87 -13.24 12.61
N TYR A 331 10.61 -12.44 13.38
CA TYR A 331 10.30 -11.04 13.64
C TYR A 331 10.53 -10.20 12.38
N ALA A 332 9.74 -9.15 12.22
CA ALA A 332 9.84 -8.22 11.12
C ALA A 332 11.25 -7.63 11.01
N GLU A 333 11.74 -7.53 9.77
CA GLU A 333 13.06 -7.00 9.42
C GLU A 333 12.92 -5.77 8.52
N PRO A 334 13.84 -4.80 8.62
CA PRO A 334 13.88 -3.68 7.69
C PRO A 334 14.17 -4.17 6.27
N VAL A 335 13.37 -3.71 5.32
CA VAL A 335 13.51 -4.07 3.90
C VAL A 335 14.45 -3.08 3.19
N ARG A 336 15.30 -3.59 2.29
CA ARG A 336 16.22 -2.77 1.50
C ARG A 336 15.78 -2.68 0.04
N LEU A 337 15.63 -1.45 -0.46
CA LEU A 337 15.47 -1.19 -1.89
C LEU A 337 16.84 -0.96 -2.53
N VAL A 338 17.12 -1.66 -3.64
CA VAL A 338 18.45 -1.63 -4.30
C VAL A 338 18.46 -0.86 -5.63
N VAL A 339 17.29 -0.48 -6.13
CA VAL A 339 17.12 0.26 -7.38
C VAL A 339 16.70 1.69 -7.04
N ALA A 340 17.32 2.68 -7.70
CA ALA A 340 16.89 4.07 -7.59
C ALA A 340 15.48 4.23 -8.18
N PRO A 341 14.64 5.11 -7.64
CA PRO A 341 13.38 5.43 -8.30
C PRO A 341 13.63 6.11 -9.66
N SER A 342 12.60 6.14 -10.51
CA SER A 342 12.56 6.87 -11.77
C SER A 342 11.63 8.07 -11.70
N VAL A 343 11.86 9.03 -12.59
CA VAL A 343 11.10 10.28 -12.69
C VAL A 343 10.28 10.30 -13.97
N SER A 344 9.09 10.87 -13.89
CA SER A 344 8.23 11.17 -15.05
C SER A 344 7.42 12.43 -14.79
N ASN A 345 6.81 12.98 -15.85
CA ASN A 345 5.87 14.10 -15.75
C ASN A 345 6.38 15.26 -14.88
N VAL A 346 7.60 15.76 -15.12
CA VAL A 346 8.17 16.86 -14.33
C VAL A 346 7.37 18.15 -14.57
N MET A 347 7.01 18.85 -13.49
CA MET A 347 6.23 20.09 -13.49
C MET A 347 6.97 21.22 -12.75
N ALA A 348 6.37 22.40 -12.67
CA ALA A 348 6.94 23.52 -11.92
C ALA A 348 6.97 23.27 -10.40
N HIS A 349 5.93 22.66 -9.84
CA HIS A 349 5.77 22.44 -8.40
C HIS A 349 5.54 20.98 -8.01
N ALA A 350 5.66 20.07 -8.98
CA ALA A 350 5.39 18.66 -8.76
C ALA A 350 6.22 17.77 -9.69
N VAL A 351 6.28 16.48 -9.34
CA VAL A 351 6.89 15.45 -10.18
C VAL A 351 6.33 14.08 -9.84
N ASP A 352 6.19 13.20 -10.83
CA ASP A 352 5.84 11.82 -10.59
C ASP A 352 7.11 10.97 -10.38
N ILE A 353 7.14 10.25 -9.26
CA ILE A 353 8.22 9.34 -8.89
C ILE A 353 7.68 7.92 -8.87
N THR A 354 8.37 6.99 -9.52
CA THR A 354 8.02 5.57 -9.59
C THR A 354 9.17 4.71 -9.08
N TRP A 355 8.89 3.62 -8.40
CA TRP A 355 9.88 2.63 -7.97
C TRP A 355 9.35 1.22 -8.12
N THR A 356 10.26 0.25 -8.03
CA THR A 356 9.93 -1.17 -8.05
C THR A 356 10.14 -1.78 -6.67
N PRO A 357 9.17 -2.59 -6.17
CA PRO A 357 9.39 -3.39 -4.97
C PRO A 357 10.47 -4.46 -5.22
N PRO A 358 11.01 -5.09 -4.16
CA PRO A 358 11.98 -6.18 -4.29
C PRO A 358 11.45 -7.33 -5.16
N LEU A 359 12.17 -7.66 -6.25
CA LEU A 359 11.70 -8.66 -7.24
C LEU A 359 12.19 -10.10 -6.98
N VAL A 360 13.12 -10.31 -6.04
CA VAL A 360 13.79 -11.60 -5.86
C VAL A 360 13.07 -12.51 -4.86
N ASP A 361 12.55 -11.95 -3.78
CA ASP A 361 11.80 -12.68 -2.76
C ASP A 361 10.45 -12.01 -2.54
N TRP A 362 9.41 -12.65 -3.04
CA TRP A 362 8.03 -12.15 -2.91
C TRP A 362 7.58 -12.11 -1.45
N TRP A 363 8.14 -12.92 -0.55
CA TRP A 363 7.80 -12.85 0.87
C TRP A 363 8.24 -11.54 1.51
N ILE A 364 9.35 -10.97 1.05
CA ILE A 364 9.79 -9.64 1.48
C ILE A 364 8.80 -8.60 0.96
N SER A 365 8.38 -8.69 -0.29
CA SER A 365 7.39 -7.76 -0.86
C SER A 365 6.03 -7.84 -0.15
N LEU A 366 5.65 -9.01 0.37
CA LEU A 366 4.43 -9.20 1.16
C LEU A 366 4.49 -8.56 2.55
N THR A 367 5.67 -8.22 3.08
CA THR A 367 5.77 -7.51 4.37
C THR A 367 5.56 -6.02 4.23
N ILE A 368 5.69 -5.48 3.02
CA ILE A 368 5.67 -4.05 2.74
C ILE A 368 4.23 -3.53 2.85
N THR A 369 4.01 -2.64 3.82
CA THR A 369 2.75 -1.93 4.05
C THR A 369 2.78 -0.51 3.50
N GLY A 370 3.95 -0.03 3.12
CA GLY A 370 4.11 1.29 2.53
C GLY A 370 5.55 1.70 2.27
N TYR A 371 5.74 3.00 2.05
CA TYR A 371 7.03 3.57 1.69
C TYR A 371 7.24 4.92 2.38
N ASN A 372 8.47 5.17 2.80
CA ASN A 372 8.91 6.48 3.27
C ASN A 372 9.75 7.12 2.16
N VAL A 373 9.30 8.25 1.64
CA VAL A 373 9.98 8.99 0.58
C VAL A 373 10.65 10.21 1.18
N ALA A 374 11.98 10.26 1.13
CA ALA A 374 12.75 11.41 1.58
C ALA A 374 13.15 12.28 0.38
N VAL A 375 12.70 13.53 0.37
CA VAL A 375 12.93 14.51 -0.68
C VAL A 375 13.83 15.61 -0.11
N ARG A 376 15.03 15.73 -0.65
CA ARG A 376 16.03 16.70 -0.21
C ARG A 376 16.24 17.77 -1.27
N ARG A 377 15.95 19.03 -0.93
CA ARG A 377 16.26 20.19 -1.75
C ARG A 377 17.76 20.46 -1.70
N LEU A 378 18.42 20.52 -2.84
CA LEU A 378 19.89 20.59 -2.88
C LEU A 378 20.46 21.99 -2.69
N THR A 379 19.65 23.03 -2.88
CA THR A 379 20.09 24.43 -2.74
C THR A 379 20.39 24.80 -1.30
N ASP A 380 19.64 24.27 -0.33
CA ASP A 380 19.78 24.56 1.11
C ASP A 380 19.78 23.32 1.99
N ASN A 381 19.79 22.13 1.38
CA ASN A 381 19.88 20.83 2.05
C ASN A 381 18.69 20.50 2.99
N ILE A 382 17.55 21.17 2.82
CA ILE A 382 16.31 20.85 3.56
C ILE A 382 15.73 19.53 3.07
N THR A 383 15.36 18.65 4.00
CA THR A 383 14.78 17.33 3.71
C THR A 383 13.37 17.23 4.28
N THR A 384 12.43 16.83 3.44
CA THR A 384 11.05 16.52 3.81
C THR A 384 10.80 15.04 3.59
N THR A 385 10.12 14.39 4.54
CA THR A 385 9.76 12.97 4.46
C THR A 385 8.26 12.82 4.30
N ILE A 386 7.84 11.95 3.39
CA ILE A 386 6.44 11.67 3.10
C ILE A 386 6.21 10.19 3.30
N MET A 387 5.26 9.86 4.16
CA MET A 387 4.82 8.49 4.40
C MET A 387 3.71 8.13 3.43
N LEU A 388 3.88 7.01 2.75
CA LEU A 388 2.96 6.47 1.75
C LEU A 388 2.46 5.09 2.17
N GLY A 389 1.26 4.73 1.72
CA GLY A 389 0.80 3.34 1.74
C GLY A 389 1.50 2.49 0.69
N ASN A 390 1.00 1.27 0.49
CA ASN A 390 1.59 0.33 -0.46
C ASN A 390 1.22 0.72 -1.90
N VAL A 391 1.99 1.68 -2.43
CA VAL A 391 1.91 2.21 -3.79
C VAL A 391 3.30 2.12 -4.43
N THR A 392 3.37 2.11 -5.76
CA THR A 392 4.66 2.07 -6.48
C THR A 392 4.97 3.36 -7.23
N THR A 393 4.04 4.30 -7.22
CA THR A 393 4.16 5.61 -7.86
C THR A 393 3.50 6.64 -6.97
N THR A 394 4.05 7.85 -6.88
CA THR A 394 3.39 9.00 -6.24
C THR A 394 3.70 10.30 -7.00
N THR A 395 2.90 11.34 -6.78
CA THR A 395 3.20 12.71 -7.22
C THR A 395 3.72 13.46 -6.01
N LEU A 396 4.99 13.86 -6.04
CA LEU A 396 5.53 14.81 -5.09
C LEU A 396 4.98 16.20 -5.45
N VAL A 397 4.43 16.91 -4.47
CA VAL A 397 3.82 18.24 -4.62
C VAL A 397 4.50 19.26 -3.70
N ALA A 398 4.10 20.54 -3.77
CA ALA A 398 4.68 21.63 -3.00
C ALA A 398 6.22 21.79 -3.15
N LEU A 399 6.76 21.39 -4.30
CA LEU A 399 8.16 21.65 -4.64
C LEU A 399 8.34 23.10 -5.09
N GLU A 400 9.55 23.63 -5.07
CA GLU A 400 9.85 24.94 -5.68
C GLU A 400 10.15 24.79 -7.16
N ALA A 401 9.82 25.81 -7.94
CA ALA A 401 10.12 25.87 -9.37
C ALA A 401 11.59 26.19 -9.62
N ARG A 402 12.16 25.62 -10.70
CA ARG A 402 13.60 25.72 -11.06
C ARG A 402 14.56 25.25 -9.95
N THR A 403 14.15 24.24 -9.18
CA THR A 403 14.92 23.75 -8.04
C THR A 403 15.32 22.30 -8.24
N THR A 404 16.56 21.97 -7.85
CA THR A 404 17.10 20.60 -7.94
C THR A 404 16.92 19.86 -6.63
N TYR A 405 16.46 18.62 -6.73
CA TYR A 405 16.14 17.74 -5.62
C TYR A 405 16.89 16.41 -5.74
N SER A 406 17.04 15.76 -4.59
CA SER A 406 17.45 14.37 -4.45
C SER A 406 16.33 13.60 -3.74
N VAL A 407 15.91 12.48 -4.29
CA VAL A 407 14.86 11.63 -3.71
C VAL A 407 15.36 10.22 -3.45
N THR A 408 14.98 9.68 -2.29
CA THR A 408 15.20 8.27 -1.92
C THR A 408 13.89 7.68 -1.42
N VAL A 409 13.74 6.37 -1.61
CA VAL A 409 12.56 5.62 -1.15
C VAL A 409 13.04 4.52 -0.21
N ALA A 410 12.40 4.38 0.95
CA ALA A 410 12.60 3.26 1.87
C ALA A 410 11.29 2.49 2.01
N ALA A 411 11.34 1.16 1.96
CA ALA A 411 10.18 0.34 2.25
C ALA A 411 9.85 0.40 3.74
N VAL A 412 8.57 0.34 4.07
CA VAL A 412 8.05 0.37 5.44
C VAL A 412 7.33 -0.94 5.72
N VAL A 413 7.64 -1.51 6.88
CA VAL A 413 7.03 -2.73 7.39
C VAL A 413 6.30 -2.40 8.69
N GLU A 414 5.01 -2.69 8.74
CA GLU A 414 4.15 -2.47 9.89
C GLU A 414 3.28 -3.70 10.17
N SER A 415 2.57 -3.68 11.29
CA SER A 415 1.54 -4.68 11.57
C SER A 415 0.44 -4.62 10.50
N GLN A 416 0.13 -5.76 9.90
CA GLN A 416 -0.96 -5.91 8.94
C GLN A 416 -2.28 -6.35 9.61
N ASN A 417 -2.30 -6.47 10.93
CA ASN A 417 -3.45 -6.92 11.72
C ASN A 417 -4.53 -5.84 11.86
N THR A 418 -4.22 -4.60 11.50
CA THR A 418 -5.15 -3.48 11.58
C THR A 418 -5.32 -2.84 10.19
N PRO A 419 -6.49 -2.28 9.85
CA PRO A 419 -6.77 -1.79 8.50
C PRO A 419 -6.20 -0.41 8.20
N GLU A 420 -5.73 0.35 9.19
CA GLU A 420 -5.42 1.77 9.06
C GLU A 420 -4.28 2.04 8.07
N TRP A 421 -3.33 1.12 7.90
CA TRP A 421 -2.23 1.28 6.92
C TRP A 421 -2.73 1.28 5.45
N GLN A 422 -3.96 0.84 5.20
CA GLN A 422 -4.58 0.81 3.87
C GLN A 422 -5.26 2.14 3.53
N ASN A 423 -5.52 3.00 4.52
CA ASN A 423 -6.16 4.29 4.31
C ASN A 423 -5.12 5.30 3.83
N VAL A 424 -5.25 5.71 2.57
CA VAL A 424 -4.35 6.68 1.94
C VAL A 424 -5.14 7.78 1.24
N ASP A 425 -4.53 8.95 1.08
CA ASP A 425 -5.08 10.03 0.27
C ASP A 425 -4.91 9.76 -1.24
N MET A 426 -5.30 10.71 -2.09
CA MET A 426 -5.18 10.54 -3.54
C MET A 426 -3.75 10.39 -4.05
N TYR A 427 -2.75 10.88 -3.32
CA TYR A 427 -1.33 10.75 -3.60
C TYR A 427 -0.70 9.48 -3.00
N GLY A 428 -1.50 8.70 -2.26
CA GLY A 428 -1.03 7.53 -1.54
C GLY A 428 -0.43 7.86 -0.17
N GLN A 429 -0.54 9.10 0.31
CA GLN A 429 0.03 9.52 1.60
C GLN A 429 -0.83 9.06 2.77
N ARG A 430 -0.17 8.78 3.90
CA ARG A 430 -0.82 8.45 5.18
C ARG A 430 0.11 8.70 6.37
N ALA A 431 -0.43 8.57 7.58
CA ALA A 431 0.38 8.53 8.79
C ALA A 431 1.07 7.16 8.98
N PRO A 432 2.27 7.12 9.59
CA PRO A 432 2.91 5.87 10.01
C PRO A 432 2.16 5.26 11.21
N LEU A 433 2.08 3.94 11.26
CA LEU A 433 1.61 3.22 12.45
C LEU A 433 2.71 3.22 13.53
N PRO A 434 2.34 3.09 14.83
CA PRO A 434 3.33 3.01 15.91
C PRO A 434 4.34 1.86 15.76
N THR A 435 3.97 0.82 15.00
CA THR A 435 4.82 -0.34 14.73
C THR A 435 5.78 -0.15 13.55
N ALA A 436 5.84 1.02 12.92
CA ALA A 436 6.56 1.21 11.67
C ALA A 436 8.07 0.95 11.81
N ILE A 437 8.56 0.01 11.00
CA ILE A 437 9.98 -0.24 10.78
C ILE A 437 10.34 0.31 9.40
N ILE A 438 11.12 1.39 9.38
CA ILE A 438 11.59 2.01 8.14
C ILE A 438 12.86 1.30 7.68
N GLY A 439 12.85 0.85 6.44
CA GLY A 439 13.97 0.17 5.79
C GLY A 439 15.13 1.07 5.42
N LEU A 440 16.14 0.49 4.78
CA LEU A 440 17.26 1.25 4.23
C LEU A 440 16.83 2.00 2.96
N PRO A 441 17.22 3.27 2.79
CA PRO A 441 16.86 4.05 1.62
C PRO A 441 17.49 3.46 0.34
N SER A 442 16.75 3.58 -0.76
CA SER A 442 17.24 3.32 -2.11
C SER A 442 18.45 4.20 -2.44
N PRO A 443 19.23 3.84 -3.48
CA PRO A 443 20.09 4.83 -4.13
C PRO A 443 19.28 6.07 -4.53
N ALA A 444 19.91 7.24 -4.44
CA ALA A 444 19.25 8.50 -4.69
C ALA A 444 19.05 8.78 -6.19
N LEU A 445 17.88 9.29 -6.54
CA LEU A 445 17.57 9.89 -7.84
C LEU A 445 17.73 11.41 -7.74
N LEU A 446 18.29 12.03 -8.76
CA LEU A 446 18.40 13.49 -8.90
C LEU A 446 17.45 13.98 -9.99
N PHE A 447 16.74 15.09 -9.74
CA PHE A 447 15.89 15.73 -10.75
C PHE A 447 15.78 17.24 -10.48
N SER A 448 15.33 18.01 -11.48
CA SER A 448 15.04 19.45 -11.35
C SER A 448 13.63 19.75 -11.81
N THR A 449 12.91 20.58 -11.07
CA THR A 449 11.57 21.07 -11.46
C THR A 449 11.65 22.10 -12.58
N LEU A 450 10.53 22.29 -13.28
CA LEU A 450 10.41 23.30 -14.34
C LEU A 450 10.17 24.70 -13.74
N ALA A 451 10.21 25.73 -14.59
CA ALA A 451 9.81 27.08 -14.21
C ALA A 451 8.28 27.26 -14.21
N THR A 452 7.65 26.66 -15.21
CA THR A 452 6.24 26.73 -15.58
C THR A 452 5.87 25.37 -16.16
N ASP A 453 4.57 25.05 -16.18
CA ASP A 453 4.13 23.80 -16.80
C ASP A 453 4.09 23.97 -18.33
N PHE A 454 3.64 25.13 -18.82
CA PHE A 454 3.85 25.51 -20.22
C PHE A 454 3.99 27.02 -20.39
N GLU A 455 4.61 27.41 -21.50
CA GLU A 455 4.82 28.80 -21.87
C GLU A 455 4.84 28.98 -23.40
N PHE A 456 4.01 29.90 -23.86
CA PHE A 456 4.00 30.47 -25.20
C PHE A 456 4.41 31.93 -25.10
N ALA A 457 5.72 32.21 -25.20
CA ALA A 457 6.22 33.58 -25.25
C ALA A 457 5.70 34.36 -26.48
N THR A 458 5.45 33.62 -27.58
CA THR A 458 4.79 34.05 -28.81
C THR A 458 4.11 32.82 -29.42
N PHE A 459 3.17 33.03 -30.33
CA PHE A 459 2.52 31.98 -31.10
C PHE A 459 3.06 31.95 -32.53
N SER A 460 3.60 30.79 -32.93
CA SER A 460 4.00 30.48 -34.30
C SER A 460 3.34 29.18 -34.74
N ALA A 461 3.41 28.84 -36.03
CA ALA A 461 2.93 27.54 -36.49
C ALA A 461 3.70 26.40 -35.79
N GLU A 462 5.02 26.54 -35.61
CA GLU A 462 5.83 25.55 -34.90
C GLU A 462 5.39 25.32 -33.45
N LYS A 463 5.20 26.39 -32.66
CA LYS A 463 4.90 26.28 -31.23
C LYS A 463 3.47 25.78 -30.96
N THR A 464 2.55 26.02 -31.88
CA THR A 464 1.16 25.57 -31.76
C THR A 464 0.95 24.11 -32.18
N LEU A 465 1.95 23.47 -32.79
CA LEU A 465 1.92 22.05 -33.13
C LEU A 465 2.14 21.15 -31.91
N ASN A 466 1.34 20.08 -31.83
CA ASN A 466 1.48 19.08 -30.79
C ASN A 466 2.69 18.17 -31.04
N ARG A 467 3.72 18.25 -30.19
CA ARG A 467 4.95 17.43 -30.25
C ARG A 467 4.99 16.32 -29.19
N SER A 468 3.91 16.12 -28.44
CA SER A 468 3.87 15.13 -27.34
C SER A 468 4.20 13.70 -27.78
N VAL A 469 3.87 13.31 -29.02
CA VAL A 469 4.18 11.97 -29.57
C VAL A 469 5.70 11.72 -29.71
N ALA A 470 6.52 12.77 -29.81
CA ALA A 470 7.97 12.65 -29.95
C ALA A 470 8.74 12.57 -28.60
N THR A 471 8.05 12.71 -27.46
CA THR A 471 8.66 12.79 -26.11
C THR A 471 8.24 11.64 -25.18
N SER A 472 7.75 10.54 -25.75
CA SER A 472 7.00 9.47 -25.06
C SER A 472 7.80 8.48 -24.21
N SER A 473 9.12 8.54 -24.14
CA SER A 473 9.91 7.47 -23.50
C SER A 473 9.89 7.45 -21.96
N ALA A 474 9.31 8.45 -21.29
CA ALA A 474 9.26 8.54 -19.83
C ALA A 474 7.91 9.04 -19.28
N ALA A 475 6.79 8.64 -19.91
CA ALA A 475 5.45 8.94 -19.41
C ALA A 475 4.93 7.79 -18.54
N THR A 476 4.57 8.05 -17.28
CA THR A 476 3.77 7.14 -16.45
C THR A 476 2.38 7.74 -16.27
N LEU A 477 1.37 6.92 -15.96
CA LEU A 477 0.12 7.39 -15.39
C LEU A 477 0.36 7.59 -13.88
N GLY A 478 0.88 8.75 -13.48
CA GLY A 478 1.05 9.09 -12.06
C GLY A 478 -0.30 9.15 -11.33
N PRO A 479 -0.32 9.38 -10.00
CA PRO A 479 -1.56 9.41 -9.23
C PRO A 479 -2.59 10.38 -9.79
N THR A 480 -2.14 11.50 -10.35
CA THR A 480 -3.01 12.52 -10.93
C THR A 480 -3.53 12.17 -12.32
N GLY A 481 -3.11 11.04 -12.89
CA GLY A 481 -3.39 10.61 -14.25
C GLY A 481 -2.66 11.44 -15.31
N ASP A 482 -1.62 12.17 -14.92
CA ASP A 482 -0.75 12.91 -15.83
C ASP A 482 0.03 11.95 -16.72
N VAL A 483 0.16 12.27 -18.02
CA VAL A 483 0.89 11.45 -19.00
C VAL A 483 1.73 12.38 -19.87
N GLY A 484 3.05 12.15 -19.88
CA GLY A 484 4.03 12.90 -20.67
C GLY A 484 4.61 14.12 -19.95
N GLY A 485 5.74 14.62 -20.46
CA GLY A 485 6.33 15.88 -19.96
C GLY A 485 5.43 17.08 -20.21
N GLN A 486 5.54 18.11 -19.36
CA GLN A 486 4.79 19.36 -19.55
C GLN A 486 5.40 20.22 -20.69
N GLY A 487 4.58 21.03 -21.35
CA GLY A 487 5.04 22.02 -22.35
C GLY A 487 5.10 21.55 -23.82
N ALA A 488 4.88 20.27 -24.13
CA ALA A 488 5.06 19.74 -25.49
C ALA A 488 3.77 19.65 -26.35
N ALA A 489 2.60 20.00 -25.80
CA ALA A 489 1.30 19.65 -26.39
C ALA A 489 0.78 20.60 -27.50
N GLY A 490 1.39 21.76 -27.72
CA GLY A 490 0.86 22.75 -28.69
C GLY A 490 -0.51 23.29 -28.27
N LEU A 491 -1.38 23.62 -29.24
CA LEU A 491 -2.74 24.11 -29.03
C LEU A 491 -3.76 23.37 -29.91
N THR A 492 -4.99 23.24 -29.41
CA THR A 492 -6.17 22.85 -30.20
C THR A 492 -6.96 24.10 -30.57
N LEU A 493 -7.03 24.42 -31.86
CA LEU A 493 -7.74 25.59 -32.38
C LEU A 493 -9.09 25.17 -32.97
N VAL A 494 -10.16 25.88 -32.62
CA VAL A 494 -11.54 25.57 -32.98
C VAL A 494 -12.26 26.83 -33.48
N GLY A 495 -13.13 26.68 -34.49
CA GLY A 495 -13.89 27.79 -35.05
C GLY A 495 -13.00 28.74 -35.84
N SER A 496 -13.12 30.04 -35.56
CA SER A 496 -12.35 31.10 -36.21
C SER A 496 -10.92 31.28 -35.67
N ALA A 497 -10.54 30.53 -34.62
CA ALA A 497 -9.24 30.67 -33.98
C ALA A 497 -8.11 30.17 -34.91
N HIS A 498 -7.08 31.01 -35.09
CA HIS A 498 -5.90 30.71 -35.90
C HIS A 498 -4.67 31.46 -35.37
N VAL A 499 -3.48 31.11 -35.86
CA VAL A 499 -2.28 31.90 -35.60
C VAL A 499 -2.24 33.05 -36.61
N GLU A 500 -1.93 34.26 -36.15
CA GLU A 500 -1.90 35.48 -36.96
C GLU A 500 -1.08 35.27 -38.25
N HIS A 501 -1.56 35.81 -39.37
CA HIS A 501 -0.96 35.64 -40.71
C HIS A 501 -0.92 34.20 -41.26
N CYS A 502 -1.39 33.19 -40.53
CA CYS A 502 -1.66 31.88 -41.11
C CYS A 502 -3.04 31.84 -41.77
N ASN A 503 -3.20 30.98 -42.78
CA ASN A 503 -4.53 30.67 -43.30
C ASN A 503 -5.37 29.98 -42.20
N ALA A 504 -6.68 30.23 -42.19
CA ALA A 504 -7.65 29.88 -41.14
C ALA A 504 -7.76 28.37 -40.83
N THR A 505 -7.04 27.50 -41.54
CA THR A 505 -6.91 26.08 -41.25
C THR A 505 -5.58 25.85 -40.53
N SER A 506 -5.66 25.81 -39.20
CA SER A 506 -4.67 25.28 -38.25
C SER A 506 -3.44 24.58 -38.88
N ALA A 507 -2.31 25.29 -38.83
CA ALA A 507 -0.94 24.93 -39.21
C ALA A 507 -0.63 24.74 -40.71
N CYS A 508 -0.05 25.77 -41.35
CA CYS A 508 0.68 25.62 -42.61
C CYS A 508 2.02 26.35 -42.54
N CYS A 509 3.11 25.59 -42.70
CA CYS A 509 4.45 26.03 -43.10
C CYS A 509 5.08 27.24 -42.36
N ASP A 510 5.96 26.99 -41.38
CA ASP A 510 7.04 27.94 -41.10
C ASP A 510 8.11 27.76 -42.17
N LEU A 511 8.28 28.74 -43.06
CA LEU A 511 9.46 28.82 -43.92
C LEU A 511 10.66 29.01 -43.00
N ALA A 512 11.64 28.09 -43.03
CA ALA A 512 12.93 28.33 -42.39
C ALA A 512 13.51 29.68 -42.85
N SER A 513 14.37 30.30 -42.05
CA SER A 513 15.06 31.58 -42.35
C SER A 513 15.80 31.61 -43.70
N THR A 514 15.96 30.47 -44.36
CA THR A 514 16.55 30.28 -45.69
C THR A 514 15.52 30.26 -46.84
N GLY A 515 14.22 30.34 -46.55
CA GLY A 515 13.14 30.48 -47.55
C GLY A 515 12.85 29.23 -48.40
N GLN A 516 13.39 28.04 -48.07
CA GLN A 516 13.39 26.91 -49.01
C GLN A 516 12.69 25.61 -48.60
N MET A 517 12.20 25.43 -47.38
CA MET A 517 11.52 24.17 -47.00
C MET A 517 10.33 24.37 -46.08
N CYS A 518 9.17 23.87 -46.53
CA CYS A 518 8.02 23.56 -45.67
C CYS A 518 7.97 22.03 -45.47
N MET A 519 8.06 21.55 -44.23
CA MET A 519 8.07 20.10 -43.95
C MET A 519 6.68 19.47 -43.86
N PHE A 520 5.62 20.26 -43.60
CA PHE A 520 4.27 19.73 -43.36
C PHE A 520 3.18 20.69 -43.87
N THR A 521 2.22 20.18 -44.65
CA THR A 521 1.01 20.90 -45.06
C THR A 521 -0.24 20.27 -44.45
N CYS A 522 -1.15 21.10 -43.91
CA CYS A 522 -2.45 20.67 -43.42
C CYS A 522 -3.52 21.07 -44.44
N ARG A 523 -4.39 20.14 -44.83
CA ARG A 523 -5.46 20.40 -45.82
C ARG A 523 -6.80 20.52 -45.10
N GLY A 524 -7.33 21.74 -45.03
CA GLY A 524 -8.74 21.97 -44.72
C GLY A 524 -9.64 21.43 -45.84
N THR A 525 -10.65 20.62 -45.52
CA THR A 525 -11.75 20.38 -46.46
C THR A 525 -12.77 21.50 -46.27
N PRO A 526 -13.33 22.07 -47.36
CA PRO A 526 -14.27 23.19 -47.24
C PRO A 526 -15.54 22.72 -46.54
N SER A 527 -15.99 23.48 -45.54
CA SER A 527 -17.38 23.43 -45.07
C SER A 527 -18.28 23.85 -46.24
N ALA A 528 -19.25 23.01 -46.57
CA ALA A 528 -20.28 23.36 -47.55
C ALA A 528 -21.10 24.57 -47.07
N PRO A 529 -21.65 25.40 -47.98
CA PRO A 529 -22.43 26.56 -47.58
C PRO A 529 -23.78 26.17 -46.97
N GLN A 530 -24.08 26.79 -45.82
CA GLN A 530 -25.40 27.06 -45.24
C GLN A 530 -26.50 25.97 -45.32
N GLN A 531 -26.84 25.39 -44.17
CA GLN A 531 -28.19 24.87 -43.91
C GLN A 531 -28.68 25.33 -42.51
N PRO A 532 -30.02 25.45 -42.32
CA PRO A 532 -30.66 26.19 -41.22
C PRO A 532 -30.49 25.53 -39.83
N PRO A 533 -30.78 26.26 -38.72
CA PRO A 533 -30.31 25.90 -37.38
C PRO A 533 -31.09 24.72 -36.81
N GLY A 534 -30.42 23.59 -36.71
CA GLY A 534 -30.91 22.41 -36.00
C GLY A 534 -29.96 21.23 -36.17
N SER A 535 -29.20 20.91 -35.12
CA SER A 535 -28.57 19.60 -34.90
C SER A 535 -27.42 19.13 -35.81
N ALA A 536 -26.44 19.99 -36.15
CA ALA A 536 -25.16 19.52 -36.69
C ALA A 536 -24.00 19.85 -35.74
N LYS A 537 -23.35 18.82 -35.19
CA LYS A 537 -22.05 18.95 -34.52
C LYS A 537 -21.02 19.40 -35.56
N PRO A 538 -20.23 20.47 -35.36
CA PRO A 538 -19.07 20.72 -36.20
C PRO A 538 -18.10 19.55 -36.01
N ALA A 539 -17.87 18.79 -37.09
CA ALA A 539 -16.85 17.75 -37.10
C ALA A 539 -15.48 18.42 -37.01
N ALA A 540 -14.71 18.08 -35.96
CA ALA A 540 -13.30 18.42 -35.88
C ALA A 540 -12.60 17.87 -37.13
N LEU A 541 -11.89 18.74 -37.83
CA LEU A 541 -11.15 18.37 -39.02
C LEU A 541 -9.90 17.60 -38.57
N LEU A 542 -9.84 16.31 -38.88
CA LEU A 542 -8.64 15.51 -38.63
C LEU A 542 -7.53 16.01 -39.57
N THR A 543 -6.52 16.67 -39.01
CA THR A 543 -5.36 17.11 -39.77
C THR A 543 -4.53 15.90 -40.22
N VAL A 544 -4.60 15.55 -41.51
CA VAL A 544 -3.70 14.58 -42.13
C VAL A 544 -2.40 15.28 -42.49
N VAL A 545 -1.30 14.84 -41.89
CA VAL A 545 0.05 15.36 -42.14
C VAL A 545 0.68 14.56 -43.29
N THR A 546 1.06 15.21 -44.39
CA THR A 546 1.81 14.60 -45.49
C THR A 546 3.15 15.30 -45.70
N ASN A 547 4.24 14.54 -45.82
CA ASN A 547 5.55 15.08 -46.23
C ASN A 547 5.47 15.57 -47.68
N VAL A 548 5.77 16.85 -47.91
CA VAL A 548 5.86 17.40 -49.27
C VAL A 548 7.32 17.63 -49.62
N THR A 549 7.90 16.76 -50.44
CA THR A 549 9.19 17.02 -51.10
C THR A 549 8.92 17.80 -52.39
N GLY A 550 8.87 19.12 -52.29
CA GLY A 550 8.83 20.02 -53.44
C GLY A 550 7.72 21.07 -53.35
N ALA A 551 8.10 22.33 -53.15
CA ALA A 551 7.20 23.48 -53.31
C ALA A 551 7.80 24.43 -54.36
N ALA A 552 7.02 24.67 -55.41
CA ALA A 552 7.26 25.77 -56.34
C ALA A 552 7.15 27.11 -55.59
N SER A 553 7.95 28.09 -56.03
CA SER A 553 8.02 29.44 -55.48
C SER A 553 6.65 30.12 -55.44
N SER A 554 6.03 30.16 -54.25
CA SER A 554 4.95 31.11 -53.95
C SER A 554 5.54 32.45 -53.47
N PRO A 555 4.80 33.56 -53.63
CA PRO A 555 5.24 34.86 -53.10
C PRO A 555 5.50 34.76 -51.59
N ALA A 556 6.39 35.61 -51.08
CA ALA A 556 6.79 35.63 -49.67
C ALA A 556 5.58 35.83 -48.75
N MET A 557 4.96 34.74 -48.31
CA MET A 557 3.94 34.75 -47.26
C MET A 557 4.62 35.22 -45.97
N ARG A 558 3.98 36.17 -45.30
CA ARG A 558 4.38 36.64 -43.97
C ARG A 558 4.40 35.43 -43.03
N SER A 559 5.45 35.30 -42.22
CA SER A 559 5.58 34.18 -41.28
C SER A 559 4.41 34.15 -40.31
N CYS A 560 3.88 32.96 -40.07
CA CYS A 560 2.86 32.70 -39.06
C CYS A 560 3.28 33.22 -37.68
N GLY A 561 2.40 34.01 -37.05
CA GLY A 561 2.59 34.65 -35.75
C GLY A 561 2.69 36.17 -35.82
N PRO A 562 2.97 36.85 -34.70
CA PRO A 562 3.31 36.28 -33.38
C PRO A 562 2.11 36.00 -32.47
N ALA A 563 0.87 36.32 -32.88
CA ALA A 563 -0.30 36.20 -32.02
C ALA A 563 -1.16 34.95 -32.29
N LEU A 564 -1.88 34.50 -31.28
CA LEU A 564 -3.03 33.62 -31.39
C LEU A 564 -4.27 34.48 -31.56
N GLN A 565 -4.85 34.49 -32.76
CA GLN A 565 -6.04 35.26 -33.09
C GLN A 565 -7.29 34.41 -32.89
N LEU A 566 -8.11 34.74 -31.89
CA LEU A 566 -9.34 33.99 -31.58
C LEU A 566 -10.46 34.32 -32.57
N THR A 567 -10.59 35.60 -32.96
CA THR A 567 -11.43 36.04 -34.09
C THR A 567 -10.74 37.17 -34.85
N GLY A 568 -11.05 37.31 -36.13
CA GLY A 568 -10.69 38.49 -36.92
C GLY A 568 -11.69 39.63 -36.79
N SER A 569 -11.45 40.73 -37.50
CA SER A 569 -12.39 41.86 -37.60
C SER A 569 -13.48 41.58 -38.64
N ALA A 570 -14.44 40.72 -38.28
CA ALA A 570 -15.63 40.43 -39.11
C ALA A 570 -16.81 40.04 -38.21
N PRO A 571 -18.06 40.22 -38.67
CA PRO A 571 -19.24 39.84 -37.91
C PRO A 571 -19.41 38.31 -37.78
N PHE A 572 -20.09 37.88 -36.72
CA PHE A 572 -20.49 36.49 -36.46
C PHE A 572 -19.34 35.46 -36.41
N LEU A 573 -18.16 35.89 -35.97
CA LEU A 573 -17.05 34.98 -35.72
C LEU A 573 -17.14 34.40 -34.31
N THR A 574 -16.66 33.17 -34.15
CA THR A 574 -16.53 32.52 -32.84
C THR A 574 -15.33 31.61 -32.92
N GLY A 575 -14.39 31.75 -31.99
CA GLY A 575 -13.19 30.93 -31.94
C GLY A 575 -12.86 30.48 -30.53
N ALA A 576 -12.21 29.33 -30.43
CA ALA A 576 -11.68 28.82 -29.18
C ALA A 576 -10.28 28.22 -29.38
N ALA A 577 -9.45 28.33 -28.36
CA ALA A 577 -8.10 27.76 -28.34
C ALA A 577 -7.85 27.08 -27.00
N TRP A 578 -7.58 25.78 -27.01
CA TRP A 578 -7.40 24.97 -25.81
C TRP A 578 -5.98 24.44 -25.70
N TYR A 579 -5.43 24.42 -24.49
CA TYR A 579 -4.28 23.56 -24.22
C TYR A 579 -4.75 22.10 -24.27
N PRO A 580 -4.18 21.24 -25.14
CA PRO A 580 -4.77 19.92 -25.41
C PRO A 580 -4.71 18.94 -24.24
N ARG A 581 -3.93 19.26 -23.20
CA ARG A 581 -3.79 18.45 -22.00
C ARG A 581 -4.49 19.14 -20.82
N PRO A 582 -5.43 18.47 -20.13
CA PRO A 582 -6.00 19.00 -18.90
C PRO A 582 -4.93 19.36 -17.87
N GLN A 583 -5.02 20.56 -17.28
CA GLN A 583 -4.09 21.06 -16.28
C GLN A 583 -4.65 20.87 -14.87
N ASN A 584 -3.77 20.74 -13.87
CA ASN A 584 -4.22 20.75 -12.47
C ASN A 584 -4.75 22.15 -12.13
N VAL A 585 -6.02 22.17 -11.70
CA VAL A 585 -6.69 23.40 -11.26
C VAL A 585 -7.15 23.31 -9.81
N ARG A 586 -7.26 22.10 -9.26
CA ARG A 586 -7.76 21.86 -7.90
C ARG A 586 -6.85 22.47 -6.82
N GLU A 587 -5.54 22.35 -6.98
CA GLU A 587 -4.55 22.68 -5.95
C GLU A 587 -3.93 24.07 -6.17
N GLY A 588 -4.69 24.94 -6.82
CA GLY A 588 -4.24 26.27 -7.18
C GLY A 588 -3.44 26.31 -8.47
N PHE A 589 -3.51 27.48 -9.10
CA PHE A 589 -2.75 27.78 -10.30
C PHE A 589 -2.53 29.29 -10.43
N THR A 590 -1.60 29.65 -11.31
CA THR A 590 -1.45 30.99 -11.83
C THR A 590 -1.28 30.90 -13.34
N THR A 591 -2.07 31.68 -14.07
CA THR A 591 -1.89 31.87 -15.51
C THR A 591 -1.70 33.34 -15.81
N THR A 592 -0.78 33.62 -16.72
CA THR A 592 -0.48 34.98 -17.18
C THR A 592 -0.54 34.99 -18.69
N PHE A 593 -1.21 35.97 -19.28
CA PHE A 593 -1.26 36.15 -20.72
C PHE A 593 -1.29 37.64 -21.07
N GLN A 594 -0.86 37.96 -22.28
CA GLN A 594 -1.02 39.28 -22.85
C GLN A 594 -2.03 39.23 -23.97
N PHE A 595 -2.91 40.22 -24.04
CA PHE A 595 -3.86 40.33 -25.14
C PHE A 595 -3.83 41.73 -25.76
N ARG A 596 -4.33 41.80 -26.99
CA ARG A 596 -4.54 43.04 -27.74
C ARG A 596 -5.84 42.93 -28.50
N LEU A 597 -6.70 43.94 -28.35
CA LEU A 597 -7.89 44.10 -29.17
C LEU A 597 -7.60 45.14 -30.26
N SER A 598 -8.02 44.89 -31.49
CA SER A 598 -7.73 45.82 -32.59
C SER A 598 -8.75 45.74 -33.72
N ASN A 599 -8.66 46.71 -34.64
CA ASN A 599 -9.52 46.82 -35.81
C ASN A 599 -11.02 46.71 -35.46
N PRO A 600 -11.54 47.54 -34.53
CA PRO A 600 -12.94 47.50 -34.16
C PRO A 600 -13.84 47.92 -35.33
N SER A 601 -15.06 47.40 -35.32
CA SER A 601 -16.16 47.93 -36.12
C SER A 601 -16.42 49.41 -35.85
N VAL A 602 -16.98 50.09 -36.83
CA VAL A 602 -17.46 51.47 -36.67
C VAL A 602 -18.95 51.40 -36.37
N HIS A 603 -19.34 51.85 -35.18
CA HIS A 603 -20.73 51.84 -34.75
C HIS A 603 -21.26 53.28 -34.62
N CYS A 604 -22.37 53.56 -35.30
CA CYS A 604 -22.94 54.91 -35.44
C CYS A 604 -24.33 54.93 -34.80
N LYS A 605 -24.44 55.16 -33.47
CA LYS A 605 -25.75 55.29 -32.79
C LYS A 605 -25.85 56.35 -31.68
N PHE A 606 -24.77 56.84 -31.07
CA PHE A 606 -24.86 57.86 -29.99
C PHE A 606 -23.83 58.99 -30.14
N MET A 607 -24.22 60.20 -29.69
CA MET A 607 -23.51 61.48 -29.85
C MET A 607 -22.52 61.72 -28.69
N ASP A 608 -21.21 61.77 -28.99
CA ASP A 608 -20.19 62.28 -28.06
C ASP A 608 -19.84 63.77 -28.34
N ASP A 609 -20.12 64.32 -29.53
CA ASP A 609 -20.12 65.77 -29.81
C ASP A 609 -20.95 66.17 -31.05
N VAL A 610 -21.05 67.49 -31.30
CA VAL A 610 -21.91 68.14 -32.32
C VAL A 610 -21.40 67.95 -33.76
N SER A 611 -20.36 67.14 -34.04
CA SER A 611 -19.81 67.04 -35.41
C SER A 611 -19.24 65.70 -35.89
N THR A 612 -19.31 64.59 -35.14
CA THR A 612 -19.03 63.25 -35.72
C THR A 612 -19.98 62.15 -35.22
N HIS A 613 -20.58 61.39 -36.16
CA HIS A 613 -21.73 60.49 -35.94
C HIS A 613 -21.38 59.02 -35.68
N CYS A 614 -20.12 58.67 -35.41
CA CYS A 614 -19.68 57.27 -35.29
C CYS A 614 -18.49 57.12 -34.33
N ARG A 615 -18.51 56.10 -33.47
CA ARG A 615 -17.37 55.69 -32.63
C ARG A 615 -16.85 54.34 -33.10
N ALA A 616 -15.53 54.22 -33.20
CA ALA A 616 -14.88 52.93 -33.39
C ALA A 616 -15.02 52.15 -32.07
N ARG A 617 -15.87 51.12 -32.05
CA ARG A 617 -16.12 50.26 -30.89
C ARG A 617 -16.37 48.85 -31.38
N GLY A 618 -15.61 47.90 -30.84
CA GLY A 618 -15.73 46.49 -31.14
C GLY A 618 -16.47 45.72 -30.06
N GLY A 619 -16.89 44.51 -30.41
CA GLY A 619 -17.55 43.57 -29.52
C GLY A 619 -17.31 42.13 -30.00
N ASP A 620 -17.73 41.13 -29.24
CA ASP A 620 -18.36 41.25 -27.92
C ASP A 620 -17.33 41.11 -26.78
N GLY A 621 -16.21 40.43 -27.04
CA GLY A 621 -15.11 40.27 -26.11
C GLY A 621 -14.43 38.91 -26.25
N PHE A 622 -13.67 38.53 -25.21
CA PHE A 622 -13.10 37.19 -25.09
C PHE A 622 -13.13 36.71 -23.64
N ALA A 623 -12.91 35.41 -23.41
CA ALA A 623 -12.86 34.83 -22.09
C ALA A 623 -11.68 33.85 -21.95
N PHE A 624 -11.10 33.79 -20.75
CA PHE A 624 -10.32 32.64 -20.32
C PHE A 624 -11.25 31.61 -19.67
N VAL A 625 -11.19 30.36 -20.11
CA VAL A 625 -12.15 29.33 -19.71
C VAL A 625 -11.43 28.12 -19.12
N ILE A 626 -11.96 27.64 -18.00
CA ILE A 626 -11.61 26.36 -17.38
C ILE A 626 -12.81 25.45 -17.54
N GLN A 627 -12.68 24.32 -18.23
CA GLN A 627 -13.80 23.42 -18.49
C GLN A 627 -13.37 21.95 -18.54
N ASN A 628 -14.30 21.06 -18.21
CA ASN A 628 -14.07 19.62 -18.32
C ASN A 628 -15.24 18.92 -19.03
N GLN A 629 -15.66 19.48 -20.17
CA GLN A 629 -16.61 18.91 -21.13
C GLN A 629 -15.88 18.17 -22.26
N ASP A 630 -15.03 18.86 -23.03
CA ASP A 630 -14.32 18.31 -24.20
C ASP A 630 -13.17 19.22 -24.65
N GLY A 631 -12.05 18.65 -25.13
CA GLY A 631 -10.88 19.42 -25.57
C GLY A 631 -11.07 20.27 -26.84
N THR A 632 -12.23 20.18 -27.49
CA THR A 632 -12.64 20.97 -28.66
C THR A 632 -13.90 21.80 -28.43
N ALA A 633 -14.30 21.99 -27.17
CA ALA A 633 -15.53 22.72 -26.82
C ALA A 633 -15.53 24.15 -27.38
N ILE A 634 -16.67 24.56 -27.95
CA ILE A 634 -16.93 25.95 -28.36
C ILE A 634 -18.41 26.24 -28.10
N GLY A 635 -18.67 27.37 -27.45
CA GLY A 635 -20.00 27.86 -27.11
C GLY A 635 -20.63 28.70 -28.22
N ARG A 636 -21.71 29.38 -27.88
CA ARG A 636 -22.40 30.33 -28.77
C ARG A 636 -21.59 31.62 -28.90
N GLY A 637 -21.63 32.21 -30.09
CA GLY A 637 -21.03 33.52 -30.38
C GLY A 637 -21.89 34.69 -29.92
N GLY A 638 -21.55 35.91 -30.35
CA GLY A 638 -22.21 37.12 -29.89
C GLY A 638 -21.93 37.38 -28.40
N ALA A 639 -22.96 37.86 -27.70
CA ALA A 639 -22.99 38.11 -26.25
C ALA A 639 -22.61 36.91 -25.36
N ASP A 640 -22.60 35.68 -25.89
CA ASP A 640 -22.17 34.48 -25.14
C ASP A 640 -20.64 34.23 -25.21
N VAL A 641 -19.90 35.09 -25.93
CA VAL A 641 -18.42 35.20 -25.97
C VAL A 641 -17.70 33.87 -26.25
N GLY A 642 -18.37 32.95 -26.95
CA GLY A 642 -17.84 31.65 -27.31
C GLY A 642 -17.75 30.64 -26.16
N TYR A 643 -18.18 30.97 -24.93
CA TYR A 643 -18.27 30.00 -23.82
C TYR A 643 -19.71 29.68 -23.40
N GLY A 644 -20.69 30.52 -23.74
CA GLY A 644 -22.09 30.27 -23.44
C GLY A 644 -22.56 28.95 -24.04
N GLY A 645 -23.13 28.08 -23.20
CA GLY A 645 -23.50 26.71 -23.57
C GLY A 645 -22.51 25.62 -23.19
N ILE A 646 -21.22 25.95 -22.95
CA ILE A 646 -20.24 24.98 -22.47
C ILE A 646 -20.62 24.57 -21.03
N ARG A 647 -20.79 23.28 -20.80
CA ARG A 647 -21.10 22.70 -19.48
C ARG A 647 -19.82 22.48 -18.68
N ASN A 648 -19.97 22.32 -17.36
CA ASN A 648 -18.86 21.98 -16.48
C ASN A 648 -17.68 22.96 -16.66
N ALA A 649 -18.00 24.26 -16.61
CA ALA A 649 -17.09 25.34 -16.95
C ALA A 649 -17.17 26.54 -15.99
N VAL A 650 -16.04 27.22 -15.84
CA VAL A 650 -15.89 28.56 -15.27
C VAL A 650 -15.26 29.43 -16.35
N ALA A 651 -15.88 30.57 -16.65
CA ALA A 651 -15.37 31.55 -17.61
C ALA A 651 -15.01 32.85 -16.89
N ILE A 652 -13.86 33.41 -17.23
CA ILE A 652 -13.43 34.75 -16.83
C ILE A 652 -13.49 35.59 -18.10
N GLU A 653 -14.54 36.39 -18.20
CA GLU A 653 -14.92 37.19 -19.36
C GLU A 653 -14.28 38.58 -19.29
N PHE A 654 -13.83 39.06 -20.45
CA PHE A 654 -13.31 40.39 -20.70
C PHE A 654 -14.21 41.00 -21.78
N ASP A 655 -15.26 41.66 -21.33
CA ASP A 655 -16.36 42.14 -22.15
C ASP A 655 -16.11 43.60 -22.59
N THR A 656 -16.31 43.88 -23.88
CA THR A 656 -16.17 45.23 -24.47
C THR A 656 -17.46 45.80 -25.04
N TRP A 657 -18.58 45.08 -24.91
CA TRP A 657 -19.84 45.40 -25.54
C TRP A 657 -21.05 45.19 -24.62
N TYR A 658 -21.82 46.26 -24.41
CA TYR A 658 -23.04 46.19 -23.60
C TYR A 658 -24.16 45.42 -24.31
N ASN A 659 -24.55 44.26 -23.76
CA ASN A 659 -25.74 43.52 -24.18
C ASN A 659 -26.86 43.62 -23.11
N PRO A 660 -27.97 44.34 -23.38
CA PRO A 660 -29.06 44.48 -22.42
C PRO A 660 -29.78 43.14 -22.11
N ASP A 661 -29.79 42.22 -23.07
CA ASP A 661 -30.48 40.91 -22.96
C ASP A 661 -29.81 39.97 -21.95
N VAL A 662 -28.54 40.21 -21.63
CA VAL A 662 -27.77 39.45 -20.61
C VAL A 662 -27.53 40.27 -19.34
N VAL A 663 -28.14 41.46 -19.25
CA VAL A 663 -28.12 42.37 -18.09
C VAL A 663 -26.69 42.84 -17.77
N ASP A 664 -25.93 43.17 -18.81
CA ASP A 664 -24.54 43.61 -18.67
C ASP A 664 -24.39 44.97 -18.02
N VAL A 665 -23.16 45.22 -17.55
CA VAL A 665 -22.73 46.57 -17.21
C VAL A 665 -22.49 47.35 -18.51
N TYR A 666 -22.87 48.64 -18.51
CA TYR A 666 -22.78 49.48 -19.72
C TYR A 666 -21.35 49.73 -20.20
N GLU A 667 -20.40 49.75 -19.26
CA GLU A 667 -18.96 49.93 -19.51
C GLU A 667 -18.27 48.59 -19.81
N ASN A 668 -17.06 48.65 -20.38
CA ASN A 668 -16.18 47.49 -20.45
C ASN A 668 -16.01 46.92 -19.05
N HIS A 669 -16.10 45.60 -18.91
CA HIS A 669 -16.10 44.96 -17.61
C HIS A 669 -15.46 43.58 -17.65
N VAL A 670 -15.10 43.10 -16.46
CA VAL A 670 -14.63 41.74 -16.24
C VAL A 670 -15.63 41.03 -15.36
N SER A 671 -16.01 39.81 -15.74
CA SER A 671 -17.00 39.02 -15.02
C SER A 671 -16.59 37.55 -14.95
N ILE A 672 -16.91 36.90 -13.83
CA ILE A 672 -16.61 35.48 -13.61
C ILE A 672 -17.93 34.70 -13.65
N HIS A 673 -18.13 33.86 -14.66
CA HIS A 673 -19.38 33.14 -14.90
C HIS A 673 -19.25 31.64 -14.69
N THR A 674 -20.19 31.05 -13.96
CA THR A 674 -20.34 29.59 -13.89
C THR A 674 -21.75 29.17 -13.52
N ARG A 675 -22.16 28.00 -14.00
CA ARG A 675 -23.41 27.34 -13.57
C ARG A 675 -23.14 25.95 -12.98
N GLY A 676 -21.91 25.73 -12.52
CA GLY A 676 -21.44 24.48 -11.94
C GLY A 676 -21.36 23.34 -12.97
N ARG A 677 -21.17 22.13 -12.45
CA ARG A 677 -20.94 20.91 -13.24
C ARG A 677 -22.12 20.49 -14.14
N MET A 678 -23.36 20.78 -13.74
CA MET A 678 -24.57 20.21 -14.39
C MET A 678 -25.16 21.10 -15.47
N GLN A 679 -25.07 22.42 -15.35
CA GLN A 679 -25.77 23.36 -16.21
C GLN A 679 -24.83 23.94 -17.27
N PRO A 680 -25.34 24.25 -18.48
CA PRO A 680 -24.57 24.98 -19.49
C PRO A 680 -24.29 26.40 -18.99
N ASN A 681 -23.04 26.86 -19.12
CA ASN A 681 -22.64 28.21 -18.71
C ASN A 681 -23.35 29.29 -19.56
N SER A 682 -23.37 30.53 -19.08
CA SER A 682 -24.06 31.65 -19.74
C SER A 682 -23.45 32.98 -19.32
N ALA A 683 -23.36 33.92 -20.27
CA ALA A 683 -22.94 35.30 -20.03
C ALA A 683 -23.99 36.17 -19.31
N HIS A 684 -25.19 35.64 -19.06
CA HIS A 684 -26.20 36.38 -18.29
C HIS A 684 -25.71 36.68 -16.87
N HIS A 685 -25.71 37.95 -16.48
CA HIS A 685 -25.16 38.45 -15.21
C HIS A 685 -25.80 37.85 -13.95
N ALA A 686 -27.01 37.30 -14.05
CA ALA A 686 -27.62 36.49 -12.99
C ALA A 686 -26.80 35.23 -12.61
N TYR A 687 -25.87 34.78 -13.47
CA TYR A 687 -24.96 33.66 -13.22
C TYR A 687 -23.50 34.10 -13.05
N SER A 688 -23.27 35.41 -12.90
CA SER A 688 -21.97 35.95 -12.53
C SER A 688 -21.72 35.68 -11.04
N VAL A 689 -20.58 35.09 -10.72
CA VAL A 689 -20.04 34.91 -9.36
C VAL A 689 -19.53 36.25 -8.82
N GLY A 690 -19.13 37.15 -9.71
CA GLY A 690 -18.64 38.48 -9.39
C GLY A 690 -18.14 39.21 -10.63
N SER A 691 -18.31 40.52 -10.65
CA SER A 691 -17.93 41.36 -11.79
C SER A 691 -17.43 42.73 -11.34
N THR A 692 -16.75 43.43 -12.24
CA THR A 692 -16.23 44.79 -12.02
C THR A 692 -16.15 45.55 -13.34
N SER A 693 -16.56 46.82 -13.32
CA SER A 693 -16.31 47.79 -14.40
C SER A 693 -15.16 48.75 -14.08
N GLN A 694 -14.50 48.58 -12.93
CA GLN A 694 -13.32 49.38 -12.56
C GLN A 694 -12.05 48.87 -13.26
N VAL A 695 -12.12 48.80 -14.59
CA VAL A 695 -11.05 48.33 -15.46
C VAL A 695 -10.58 49.46 -16.37
N VAL A 696 -9.37 49.31 -16.91
CA VAL A 696 -8.88 50.18 -17.99
C VAL A 696 -9.70 49.92 -19.26
N ASP A 697 -9.62 50.82 -20.25
CA ASP A 697 -10.21 50.56 -21.56
C ASP A 697 -9.50 49.37 -22.20
N LEU A 698 -10.12 48.18 -22.12
CA LEU A 698 -9.60 46.92 -22.64
C LEU A 698 -9.31 46.95 -24.15
N SER A 699 -9.84 47.95 -24.87
CA SER A 699 -9.64 48.11 -26.31
C SER A 699 -8.41 48.93 -26.69
N ASP A 700 -7.69 49.51 -25.72
CA ASP A 700 -6.54 50.38 -25.98
C ASP A 700 -5.20 49.74 -25.57
N GLY A 701 -4.36 49.45 -26.57
CA GLY A 701 -3.01 48.96 -26.36
C GLY A 701 -2.92 47.46 -26.05
N VAL A 702 -1.90 47.10 -25.26
CA VAL A 702 -1.62 45.71 -24.87
C VAL A 702 -1.74 45.61 -23.37
N HIS A 703 -2.56 44.67 -22.89
CA HIS A 703 -2.78 44.45 -21.47
C HIS A 703 -2.19 43.12 -21.02
N THR A 704 -1.65 43.09 -19.80
CA THR A 704 -1.20 41.87 -19.15
C THR A 704 -2.21 41.43 -18.12
N VAL A 705 -2.74 40.21 -18.27
CA VAL A 705 -3.67 39.60 -17.34
C VAL A 705 -2.96 38.52 -16.54
N THR A 706 -3.17 38.50 -15.23
CA THR A 706 -2.85 37.37 -14.38
C THR A 706 -4.11 36.88 -13.68
N ILE A 707 -4.40 35.59 -13.82
CA ILE A 707 -5.47 34.91 -13.08
C ILE A 707 -4.81 33.96 -12.09
N ARG A 708 -5.15 34.10 -10.82
CA ARG A 708 -4.65 33.25 -9.73
C ARG A 708 -5.81 32.59 -9.02
N TYR A 709 -5.69 31.29 -8.81
CA TYR A 709 -6.57 30.54 -7.93
C TYR A 709 -5.77 30.01 -6.75
N ASP A 710 -6.19 30.36 -5.55
CA ASP A 710 -5.70 29.78 -4.30
C ASP A 710 -6.78 28.87 -3.73
N PRO A 711 -6.49 27.59 -3.43
CA PRO A 711 -7.49 26.65 -2.94
C PRO A 711 -7.90 26.90 -1.48
N VAL A 712 -7.21 27.81 -0.80
CA VAL A 712 -7.49 28.25 0.58
C VAL A 712 -7.70 29.75 0.55
N LEU A 713 -8.85 30.20 1.04
CA LEU A 713 -9.16 31.61 1.20
C LEU A 713 -8.36 32.20 2.37
N ASP A 714 -7.64 33.28 2.11
CA ASP A 714 -6.95 34.08 3.14
C ASP A 714 -7.99 34.86 3.97
N ASP A 715 -7.81 34.92 5.29
CA ASP A 715 -8.75 35.53 6.25
C ASP A 715 -8.98 37.04 5.97
N ASP A 716 -7.98 37.74 5.41
CA ASP A 716 -8.09 39.16 5.09
C ASP A 716 -8.76 39.42 3.72
N MET A 717 -8.81 38.38 2.87
CA MET A 717 -9.27 38.49 1.49
C MET A 717 -10.72 38.99 1.31
N PRO A 718 -11.70 38.56 2.14
CA PRO A 718 -13.08 39.04 2.04
C PRO A 718 -13.24 40.54 2.27
N PHE A 719 -12.27 41.19 2.92
CA PHE A 719 -12.29 42.62 3.23
C PHE A 719 -11.55 43.47 2.18
N ALA A 720 -10.92 42.84 1.20
CA ALA A 720 -10.24 43.54 0.12
C ALA A 720 -11.24 44.27 -0.80
N PRO A 721 -10.95 45.50 -1.28
CA PRO A 721 -11.89 46.28 -2.10
C PRO A 721 -12.20 45.65 -3.46
N HIS A 722 -11.34 44.75 -3.94
CA HIS A 722 -11.56 43.98 -5.17
C HIS A 722 -12.32 42.66 -4.94
N PHE A 723 -12.69 42.31 -3.70
CA PHE A 723 -13.52 41.15 -3.42
C PHE A 723 -15.00 41.46 -3.74
N GLN A 724 -15.47 41.03 -4.91
CA GLN A 724 -16.77 41.42 -5.49
C GLN A 724 -17.68 40.20 -5.69
N ALA A 725 -17.96 39.46 -4.61
CA ALA A 725 -18.86 38.32 -4.65
C ALA A 725 -20.32 38.76 -4.88
N SER A 726 -21.00 38.16 -5.87
CA SER A 726 -22.42 38.41 -6.14
C SER A 726 -23.33 37.60 -5.20
N ALA A 727 -24.63 37.92 -5.18
CA ALA A 727 -25.63 37.13 -4.45
C ALA A 727 -25.74 35.68 -4.95
N TYR A 728 -25.42 35.44 -6.23
CA TYR A 728 -25.52 34.11 -6.85
C TYR A 728 -24.53 33.10 -6.25
N VAL A 729 -23.44 33.58 -5.63
CA VAL A 729 -22.48 32.75 -4.88
C VAL A 729 -23.17 31.88 -3.81
N SER A 730 -24.27 32.37 -3.22
CA SER A 730 -25.01 31.64 -2.17
C SER A 730 -25.53 30.27 -2.63
N GLU A 731 -25.80 30.08 -3.92
CA GLU A 731 -26.22 28.80 -4.51
C GLU A 731 -25.17 27.69 -4.36
N PHE A 732 -23.89 28.04 -4.21
CA PHE A 732 -22.80 27.07 -4.05
C PHE A 732 -22.49 26.75 -2.57
N PHE A 733 -22.96 27.60 -1.66
CA PHE A 733 -22.82 27.39 -0.21
C PHE A 733 -23.98 26.60 0.39
N ALA A 734 -25.18 26.67 -0.19
CA ALA A 734 -26.37 26.00 0.31
C ALA A 734 -26.42 24.52 -0.09
N ALA A 735 -26.76 23.62 0.83
CA ALA A 735 -26.98 22.21 0.51
C ALA A 735 -28.20 22.03 -0.40
N GLN A 736 -28.02 21.73 -1.69
CA GLN A 736 -29.15 21.26 -2.51
C GLN A 736 -29.40 19.78 -2.23
N GLY A 737 -30.64 19.47 -1.86
CA GLY A 737 -31.04 18.10 -1.53
C GLY A 737 -30.71 17.12 -2.67
N GLY A 738 -30.03 16.01 -2.33
CA GLY A 738 -29.79 14.89 -3.24
C GLY A 738 -28.41 14.80 -3.89
N SER A 739 -27.47 15.71 -3.62
CA SER A 739 -26.07 15.56 -4.08
C SER A 739 -25.22 14.79 -3.04
N SER A 740 -24.41 13.83 -3.51
CA SER A 740 -23.48 13.06 -2.67
C SER A 740 -22.12 13.75 -2.49
N ARG A 741 -21.94 14.97 -3.00
CA ARG A 741 -20.67 15.73 -2.92
C ARG A 741 -20.82 16.91 -1.97
N PRO A 742 -19.77 17.24 -1.20
CA PRO A 742 -19.79 18.38 -0.30
C PRO A 742 -19.98 19.70 -1.06
N TRP A 743 -20.77 20.59 -0.46
CA TRP A 743 -20.98 21.97 -0.91
C TRP A 743 -19.80 22.83 -0.45
N TRP A 744 -19.65 24.05 -0.98
CA TRP A 744 -18.52 24.91 -0.62
C TRP A 744 -18.45 25.13 0.91
N GLY A 745 -19.59 25.29 1.57
CA GLY A 745 -19.65 25.49 3.03
C GLY A 745 -19.02 24.38 3.87
N THR A 746 -19.06 23.13 3.41
CA THR A 746 -18.48 21.97 4.14
C THR A 746 -17.07 21.60 3.70
N ALA A 747 -16.67 22.00 2.50
CA ALA A 747 -15.35 21.66 1.95
C ALA A 747 -14.29 22.72 2.20
N GLY A 748 -14.70 23.91 2.65
CA GLY A 748 -13.89 25.12 2.60
C GLY A 748 -14.03 25.83 1.26
N VAL A 749 -13.46 27.03 1.19
CA VAL A 749 -13.53 27.87 -0.01
C VAL A 749 -12.15 28.47 -0.28
N GLY A 750 -11.80 28.58 -1.56
CA GLY A 750 -10.62 29.26 -2.05
C GLY A 750 -10.97 30.63 -2.64
N CYS A 751 -10.02 31.24 -3.34
CA CYS A 751 -10.18 32.54 -3.97
C CYS A 751 -9.69 32.49 -5.42
N LEU A 752 -10.50 32.99 -6.36
CA LEU A 752 -10.10 33.24 -7.73
C LEU A 752 -9.95 34.76 -7.93
N GLN A 753 -8.76 35.20 -8.33
CA GLN A 753 -8.39 36.61 -8.48
C GLN A 753 -7.99 36.91 -9.93
N VAL A 754 -8.36 38.10 -10.41
CA VAL A 754 -7.97 38.61 -11.72
C VAL A 754 -7.26 39.95 -11.56
N THR A 755 -6.06 40.03 -12.12
CA THR A 755 -5.19 41.21 -12.15
C THR A 755 -5.00 41.65 -13.59
N ILE A 756 -5.17 42.94 -13.87
CA ILE A 756 -4.91 43.56 -15.18
C ILE A 756 -3.90 44.68 -14.95
N ASP A 757 -2.81 44.68 -15.72
CA ASP A 757 -1.76 45.71 -15.67
C ASP A 757 -1.31 46.04 -14.23
N ASP A 758 -0.95 44.98 -13.50
CA ASP A 758 -0.48 45.01 -12.10
C ASP A 758 -1.50 45.49 -11.05
N ARG A 759 -2.79 45.66 -11.43
CA ARG A 759 -3.88 45.97 -10.50
C ARG A 759 -4.87 44.81 -10.42
N THR A 760 -5.11 44.29 -9.20
CA THR A 760 -6.21 43.34 -8.96
C THR A 760 -7.55 44.05 -9.11
N VAL A 761 -8.36 43.61 -10.08
CA VAL A 761 -9.63 44.26 -10.44
C VAL A 761 -10.83 43.55 -9.83
N VAL A 762 -10.78 42.21 -9.76
CA VAL A 762 -11.84 41.40 -9.17
C VAL A 762 -11.29 40.18 -8.46
N SER A 763 -11.97 39.75 -7.42
CA SER A 763 -11.73 38.51 -6.71
C SER A 763 -13.03 37.94 -6.18
N VAL A 764 -13.18 36.63 -6.25
CA VAL A 764 -14.39 35.92 -5.85
C VAL A 764 -14.06 34.66 -5.06
N PRO A 765 -14.94 34.25 -4.13
CA PRO A 765 -14.83 32.95 -3.51
C PRO A 765 -15.04 31.86 -4.57
N MET A 766 -14.26 30.79 -4.51
CA MET A 766 -14.35 29.69 -5.46
C MET A 766 -13.83 28.39 -4.84
N HIS A 767 -14.53 27.27 -5.06
CA HIS A 767 -14.00 25.95 -4.77
C HIS A 767 -14.10 25.05 -6.01
N LEU A 768 -13.07 25.08 -6.87
CA LEU A 768 -13.14 24.50 -8.23
C LEU A 768 -13.53 23.02 -8.27
N ASP A 769 -13.05 22.19 -7.35
CA ASP A 769 -13.35 20.74 -7.32
C ASP A 769 -14.78 20.41 -6.87
N ASN A 770 -15.47 21.38 -6.26
CA ASN A 770 -16.88 21.28 -5.90
C ASN A 770 -17.79 22.10 -6.83
N THR A 771 -17.20 22.98 -7.64
CA THR A 771 -17.89 23.65 -8.76
C THR A 771 -17.96 22.74 -9.99
N LEU A 772 -16.86 22.07 -10.32
CA LEU A 772 -16.66 21.29 -11.54
C LEU A 772 -16.50 19.79 -11.25
N ASP A 773 -16.90 18.94 -12.18
CA ASP A 773 -16.46 17.54 -12.22
C ASP A 773 -15.06 17.48 -12.81
N LEU A 774 -14.04 17.40 -11.96
CA LEU A 774 -12.62 17.34 -12.36
C LEU A 774 -12.13 15.89 -12.50
N THR A 775 -11.26 15.64 -13.49
CA THR A 775 -10.63 14.32 -13.69
C THR A 775 -9.26 14.28 -13.00
N GLY A 776 -9.20 13.77 -11.77
CA GLY A 776 -7.97 13.77 -10.96
C GLY A 776 -7.52 15.19 -10.55
N GLY A 777 -8.47 16.11 -10.36
CA GLY A 777 -8.21 17.52 -10.05
C GLY A 777 -7.85 18.39 -11.26
N ARG A 778 -8.13 17.92 -12.48
CA ARG A 778 -7.75 18.59 -13.73
C ARG A 778 -8.93 18.97 -14.62
N ALA A 779 -8.71 20.00 -15.44
CA ALA A 779 -9.62 20.51 -16.46
C ALA A 779 -8.86 21.08 -17.67
N PHE A 780 -9.51 21.15 -18.83
CA PHE A 780 -8.98 21.90 -19.97
C PHE A 780 -9.00 23.40 -19.67
N VAL A 781 -7.97 24.08 -20.17
CA VAL A 781 -7.81 25.53 -20.03
C VAL A 781 -7.55 26.15 -21.38
N GLY A 782 -8.08 27.34 -21.62
CA GLY A 782 -8.00 27.96 -22.93
C GLY A 782 -8.74 29.27 -23.01
N PHE A 783 -8.93 29.74 -24.24
CA PHE A 783 -9.60 30.99 -24.54
C PHE A 783 -10.78 30.78 -25.48
N THR A 784 -11.80 31.61 -25.34
CA THR A 784 -12.90 31.74 -26.31
C THR A 784 -13.08 33.21 -26.66
N ALA A 785 -13.56 33.52 -27.87
CA ALA A 785 -13.95 34.87 -28.24
C ALA A 785 -15.08 34.83 -29.26
N ALA A 786 -15.83 35.93 -29.35
CA ALA A 786 -16.88 36.06 -30.35
C ALA A 786 -17.04 37.51 -30.82
N THR A 787 -17.65 37.63 -31.99
CA THR A 787 -18.12 38.91 -32.55
C THR A 787 -19.60 38.81 -32.90
N SER A 788 -20.29 39.94 -32.90
CA SER A 788 -21.72 40.04 -33.22
C SER A 788 -21.93 40.66 -34.60
N GLU A 789 -23.21 40.83 -34.97
CA GLU A 789 -23.60 41.41 -36.27
C GLU A 789 -23.08 42.82 -36.47
N THR A 790 -23.12 43.65 -35.43
CA THR A 790 -22.88 45.10 -35.50
C THR A 790 -21.65 45.55 -34.72
N ALA A 791 -21.07 44.66 -33.91
CA ALA A 791 -19.88 44.92 -33.12
C ALA A 791 -18.88 43.77 -33.31
N TRP A 792 -17.71 44.08 -33.87
CA TRP A 792 -16.65 43.11 -34.09
C TRP A 792 -15.27 43.72 -33.88
N GLN A 793 -14.29 42.89 -33.52
CA GLN A 793 -12.89 43.26 -33.39
C GLN A 793 -11.99 42.02 -33.48
N VAL A 794 -10.70 42.26 -33.68
CA VAL A 794 -9.68 41.23 -33.55
C VAL A 794 -9.41 40.97 -32.08
N HIS A 795 -9.39 39.69 -31.69
CA HIS A 795 -9.01 39.23 -30.35
C HIS A 795 -7.69 38.47 -30.43
N ASP A 796 -6.56 39.14 -30.18
CA ASP A 796 -5.23 38.53 -30.21
C ASP A 796 -4.73 38.21 -28.79
N ILE A 797 -4.27 36.99 -28.56
CA ILE A 797 -3.42 36.61 -27.42
C ILE A 797 -1.97 36.61 -27.89
N LEU A 798 -1.11 37.37 -27.23
CA LEU A 798 0.29 37.60 -27.63
C LEU A 798 1.26 36.67 -26.92
N SER A 799 0.97 36.33 -25.67
CA SER A 799 1.73 35.35 -24.89
C SER A 799 0.81 34.64 -23.90
N TRP A 800 1.17 33.43 -23.48
CA TRP A 800 0.42 32.67 -22.48
C TRP A 800 1.33 31.74 -21.67
N ARG A 801 1.22 31.80 -20.36
CA ARG A 801 1.99 31.00 -19.40
C ARG A 801 1.07 30.38 -18.37
N TRP A 802 1.36 29.15 -17.98
CA TRP A 802 0.63 28.43 -16.95
C TRP A 802 1.57 27.80 -15.92
N ARG A 803 1.16 27.87 -14.65
CA ARG A 803 1.85 27.27 -13.52
C ARG A 803 0.83 26.78 -12.51
N SER A 804 0.71 25.47 -12.36
CA SER A 804 -0.06 24.84 -11.28
C SER A 804 0.73 24.99 -9.98
N THR A 805 0.14 25.55 -8.92
CA THR A 805 0.87 25.87 -7.68
C THR A 805 0.97 24.68 -6.73
N ARG A 806 0.08 23.68 -6.86
CA ARG A 806 0.12 22.41 -6.13
C ARG A 806 0.12 22.62 -4.60
N VAL A 807 -0.66 23.60 -4.15
CA VAL A 807 -0.89 23.89 -2.74
C VAL A 807 -1.81 22.82 -2.17
N VAL A 808 -1.33 22.08 -1.18
CA VAL A 808 -2.12 21.07 -0.48
C VAL A 808 -3.05 21.80 0.50
N PRO A 809 -4.38 21.68 0.38
CA PRO A 809 -5.30 22.23 1.37
C PRO A 809 -5.01 21.58 2.73
N PRO A 810 -5.01 22.32 3.85
CA PRO A 810 -4.93 21.70 5.16
C PRO A 810 -6.06 20.68 5.29
N VAL A 811 -5.77 19.50 5.85
CA VAL A 811 -6.79 18.50 6.18
C VAL A 811 -7.85 19.24 6.99
N ALA A 812 -9.08 19.32 6.47
CA ALA A 812 -10.16 20.01 7.16
C ALA A 812 -10.25 19.43 8.58
N ALA A 813 -9.93 20.26 9.58
CA ALA A 813 -10.19 19.90 10.96
C ALA A 813 -11.68 19.55 11.03
N ALA A 814 -12.01 18.40 11.61
CA ALA A 814 -13.40 18.07 11.89
C ALA A 814 -14.00 19.27 12.64
N TYR A 815 -14.95 19.96 12.01
CA TYR A 815 -15.72 21.00 12.68
C TYR A 815 -16.30 20.34 13.92
N THR A 816 -15.79 20.75 15.08
CA THR A 816 -16.43 20.42 16.35
C THR A 816 -17.58 21.40 16.45
N ASP A 817 -18.80 20.89 16.39
CA ASP A 817 -19.99 21.70 16.70
C ASP A 817 -19.76 22.38 18.06
N VAL A 818 -19.73 23.71 18.05
CA VAL A 818 -19.81 24.55 19.25
C VAL A 818 -21.17 25.22 19.27
#